data_AF-A0AAD9D8U7-F1
#
_entry.id   AF-A0AAD9D8U7-F1
#
_cell.length_a   1.000
_cell.length_b   1.000
_cell.length_c   1.000
_cell.angle_alpha   90.00
_cell.angle_beta   90.00
_cell.angle_gamma   90.00
#
_symmetry.space_group_name_H-M   'P 1'
#
loop_
_entity.id
_entity.type
_entity.pdbx_description
1 polymer ?
#
loop_
_entity_poly.entity_id
_entity_poly.type
_entity_poly.pdbx_seq_one_letter_code
_entity_poly.pdbx_strand_id
1 'polypeptide(L)'
;MVKNKSTESKKQQSKRAKLDPNEQPTLTEDEKRVILIQYQKQHESDSTDTLLEEYLKFMKIKINEKNTVECAAPSKMIDEMWHAHIFSTKEYQQFCERNNNGVFIHHDPSMTDVPARYRITWMRYVECFKSEPKDRAVWPMYEVEEEEYDEYGDYDDYAASFAVNSKTLIFIAVYVASFNDLLIFIKLKLCVQKAINTILQEIGAPQENRSANGAISSPYTVISTRRKQGRTRDPFYPFLLNPPNATTMRTHDIGIFCRTHGRCIGWAHTTIVMNKQLFRIMHLLGSLHLLTIAAAAAASETVANDAQDVLITDMLNWLRANGSFINDKLQIRRIDPDDPTSPRGIFALESLEEGETVCNIPWELMITPSENLDSYLELPESERLDCGTINAVIKEISKSESDMTPYGKYLLSQPRAYTVGFWSEEGQKLFWEMTADEKLPPIWIEDLLEEWEEYCDGDGENDDHVHAVMLVKTRADYQYLVPFYDMMNHNNGKTNVAHKYDPYKGDPIDKTGYEIVTSKPILAGEELFNSYNHCSICQHYYDWFGTPEMFLHFGFVEGYPQRWLFDFARVKFDLDWKDGDEGTGEVVVNFLVPPSKKGMDLLKKELDRLDKFGQKREQSNEEVPENELKSLWEYYDALYDALRYALESNATLVDDVWSMGDGWWVKDGTLKAEDVGEHCVRQWKENGNDEL
;
A
#
# COMPACT_ATOMS: atom_id res chain seq x y z
N MET A 1 -13.78 76.29 0.64
CA MET A 1 -13.85 75.64 -0.68
C MET A 1 -12.82 74.52 -0.73
N VAL A 2 -13.23 73.27 -0.55
CA VAL A 2 -12.41 72.08 -0.87
C VAL A 2 -13.38 71.09 -1.52
N LYS A 3 -13.33 70.94 -2.84
CA LYS A 3 -14.21 70.03 -3.59
C LYS A 3 -13.41 68.85 -4.12
N ASN A 4 -13.99 67.66 -3.94
CA ASN A 4 -13.82 66.41 -4.68
C ASN A 4 -12.62 66.31 -5.64
N LYS A 5 -11.53 65.69 -5.18
CA LYS A 5 -10.51 65.06 -6.04
C LYS A 5 -10.50 63.53 -6.01
N SER A 6 -11.22 62.87 -5.10
CA SER A 6 -11.15 61.39 -4.95
C SER A 6 -12.03 60.60 -5.93
N THR A 7 -13.00 61.23 -6.59
CA THR A 7 -13.96 60.54 -7.48
C THR A 7 -13.48 60.37 -8.92
N GLU A 8 -12.47 61.12 -9.39
CA GLU A 8 -11.93 60.94 -10.75
C GLU A 8 -10.91 59.81 -10.83
N SER A 9 -10.06 59.64 -9.81
CA SER A 9 -9.08 58.55 -9.72
C SER A 9 -9.73 57.15 -9.88
N LYS A 10 -10.89 56.92 -9.23
CA LYS A 10 -11.59 55.62 -9.32
C LYS A 10 -12.21 55.32 -10.69
N LYS A 11 -12.47 56.31 -11.55
CA LYS A 11 -12.98 56.04 -12.91
C LYS A 11 -11.86 55.65 -13.88
N GLN A 12 -10.64 56.14 -13.68
CA GLN A 12 -9.51 55.86 -14.57
C GLN A 12 -8.94 54.43 -14.38
N GLN A 13 -9.11 53.82 -13.21
CA GLN A 13 -8.71 52.43 -12.96
C GLN A 13 -9.61 51.37 -13.65
N SER A 14 -10.85 51.73 -14.04
CA SER A 14 -11.85 50.78 -14.56
C SER A 14 -11.68 50.37 -16.04
N LYS A 15 -10.60 50.77 -16.70
CA LYS A 15 -10.27 50.44 -18.10
C LYS A 15 -8.82 50.00 -18.30
N ARG A 16 -8.23 49.29 -17.34
CA ARG A 16 -7.06 48.46 -17.67
C ARG A 16 -7.53 47.35 -18.60
N ALA A 17 -6.90 47.24 -19.76
CA ALA A 17 -7.07 46.05 -20.60
C ALA A 17 -6.66 44.83 -19.78
N LYS A 18 -7.41 43.73 -19.87
CA LYS A 18 -6.90 42.44 -19.39
C LYS A 18 -5.63 42.17 -20.19
N LEU A 19 -4.50 41.98 -19.50
CA LEU A 19 -3.28 41.45 -20.10
C LEU A 19 -3.62 40.14 -20.82
N ASP A 20 -2.99 39.92 -21.97
CA ASP A 20 -3.10 38.64 -22.66
C ASP A 20 -2.54 37.55 -21.73
N PRO A 21 -3.28 36.45 -21.46
CA PRO A 21 -2.75 35.33 -20.67
C PRO A 21 -1.47 34.73 -21.27
N ASN A 22 -1.11 35.02 -22.52
CA ASN A 22 0.14 34.59 -23.16
C ASN A 22 1.27 35.64 -23.10
N GLU A 23 1.01 36.90 -22.71
CA GLU A 23 2.05 37.94 -22.65
C GLU A 23 2.96 37.73 -21.42
N GLN A 24 4.28 37.63 -21.64
CA GLN A 24 5.27 37.49 -20.58
C GLN A 24 5.37 38.81 -19.78
N PRO A 25 5.48 38.78 -18.43
CA PRO A 25 5.59 40.00 -17.65
C PRO A 25 6.88 40.75 -18.00
N THR A 26 6.81 42.09 -17.96
CA THR A 26 7.95 42.95 -18.32
C THR A 26 8.42 43.82 -17.17
N LEU A 27 9.74 43.99 -17.12
CA LEU A 27 10.45 44.95 -16.26
C LEU A 27 10.71 46.25 -17.03
N THR A 28 10.66 47.36 -16.31
CA THR A 28 11.22 48.63 -16.74
C THR A 28 12.73 48.66 -16.51
N GLU A 29 13.43 49.57 -17.18
CA GLU A 29 14.87 49.80 -16.99
C GLU A 29 15.26 50.12 -15.53
N ASP A 30 14.38 50.77 -14.77
CA ASP A 30 14.63 51.08 -13.37
C ASP A 30 14.43 49.85 -12.48
N GLU A 31 13.38 49.04 -12.69
CA GLU A 31 13.22 47.75 -11.99
C GLU A 31 14.38 46.80 -12.30
N LYS A 32 14.71 46.60 -13.59
CA LYS A 32 15.85 45.76 -14.01
C LYS A 32 17.16 46.24 -13.36
N ARG A 33 17.43 47.55 -13.37
CA ARG A 33 18.63 48.11 -12.74
C ARG A 33 18.66 47.85 -11.23
N VAL A 34 17.55 48.05 -10.52
CA VAL A 34 17.53 47.89 -9.05
C VAL A 34 17.64 46.41 -8.67
N ILE A 35 16.92 45.51 -9.35
CA ILE A 35 17.03 44.04 -9.15
C ILE A 35 18.48 43.60 -9.32
N LEU A 36 19.13 43.96 -10.44
CA LEU A 36 20.51 43.58 -10.73
C LEU A 36 21.49 44.15 -9.69
N ILE A 37 21.33 45.41 -9.27
CA ILE A 37 22.16 46.02 -8.22
C ILE A 37 22.01 45.30 -6.87
N GLN A 38 20.83 44.78 -6.54
CA GLN A 38 20.63 44.04 -5.29
C GLN A 38 21.20 42.61 -5.40
N TYR A 39 20.92 41.90 -6.49
CA TYR A 39 21.43 40.55 -6.72
C TYR A 39 22.97 40.50 -6.79
N GLN A 40 23.60 41.43 -7.51
CA GLN A 40 25.07 41.51 -7.67
C GLN A 40 25.82 41.91 -6.40
N LYS A 41 25.14 42.39 -5.33
CA LYS A 41 25.80 42.60 -4.02
C LYS A 41 26.11 41.30 -3.29
N GLN A 42 25.43 40.22 -3.66
CA GLN A 42 25.52 38.92 -3.02
C GLN A 42 26.18 37.87 -3.93
N HIS A 43 26.24 38.12 -5.25
CA HIS A 43 26.69 37.15 -6.25
C HIS A 43 27.70 37.76 -7.24
N GLU A 44 28.91 37.20 -7.31
CA GLU A 44 29.96 37.56 -8.26
C GLU A 44 29.79 36.79 -9.59
N SER A 45 28.74 37.10 -10.36
CA SER A 45 28.34 36.32 -11.56
C SER A 45 28.19 37.18 -12.83
N ASP A 46 28.77 36.69 -13.94
CA ASP A 46 28.85 37.37 -15.24
C ASP A 46 27.62 37.21 -16.16
N SER A 47 26.63 36.35 -15.84
CA SER A 47 25.48 36.07 -16.73
C SER A 47 24.11 36.35 -16.09
N THR A 48 23.87 37.60 -15.69
CA THR A 48 22.60 37.97 -15.04
C THR A 48 21.42 38.14 -15.99
N ASP A 49 21.64 38.28 -17.31
CA ASP A 49 20.54 38.48 -18.28
C ASP A 49 19.71 37.21 -18.47
N THR A 50 20.33 36.04 -18.66
CA THR A 50 19.63 34.75 -18.76
C THR A 50 18.81 34.45 -17.51
N LEU A 51 19.39 34.65 -16.32
CA LEU A 51 18.69 34.47 -15.05
C LEU A 51 17.48 35.41 -14.90
N LEU A 52 17.56 36.64 -15.44
CA LEU A 52 16.45 37.59 -15.42
C LEU A 52 15.32 37.19 -16.38
N GLU A 53 15.65 36.61 -17.54
CA GLU A 53 14.65 36.05 -18.47
C GLU A 53 13.91 34.87 -17.84
N GLU A 54 14.64 33.94 -17.22
CA GLU A 54 14.07 32.80 -16.49
C GLU A 54 13.25 33.24 -15.26
N TYR A 55 13.69 34.26 -14.53
CA TYR A 55 12.93 34.89 -13.44
C TYR A 55 11.57 35.41 -13.94
N LEU A 56 11.51 36.07 -15.09
CA LEU A 56 10.25 36.55 -15.65
C LEU A 56 9.34 35.44 -16.16
N LYS A 57 9.89 34.29 -16.57
CA LYS A 57 9.10 33.08 -16.85
C LYS A 57 8.49 32.51 -15.58
N PHE A 58 9.25 32.43 -14.48
CA PHE A 58 8.70 32.01 -13.18
C PHE A 58 7.61 32.97 -12.68
N MET A 59 7.83 34.29 -12.77
CA MET A 59 6.79 35.26 -12.42
C MET A 59 5.53 35.13 -13.29
N LYS A 60 5.64 34.65 -14.54
CA LYS A 60 4.47 34.34 -15.38
C LYS A 60 3.65 33.17 -14.82
N ILE A 61 4.33 32.11 -14.35
CA ILE A 61 3.69 30.96 -13.68
C ILE A 61 2.89 31.46 -12.47
N LYS A 62 3.52 32.22 -11.55
CA LYS A 62 2.85 32.81 -10.36
C LYS A 62 1.71 33.80 -10.67
N ILE A 63 1.64 34.37 -11.88
CA ILE A 63 0.54 35.25 -12.32
C ILE A 63 -0.64 34.44 -12.91
N ASN A 64 -0.34 33.29 -13.50
CA ASN A 64 -1.34 32.37 -14.02
C ASN A 64 -1.98 31.52 -12.89
N GLU A 65 -1.19 31.19 -11.87
CA GLU A 65 -1.54 30.47 -10.64
C GLU A 65 -2.48 31.30 -9.73
N LYS A 66 -3.77 31.34 -10.06
CA LYS A 66 -4.77 32.12 -9.34
C LYS A 66 -5.43 31.29 -8.24
N ASN A 67 -4.93 31.45 -7.02
CA ASN A 67 -5.49 30.89 -5.78
C ASN A 67 -5.53 29.35 -5.70
N THR A 68 -4.62 28.64 -6.37
CA THR A 68 -4.39 27.21 -6.04
C THR A 68 -3.74 27.11 -4.66
N VAL A 69 -4.08 26.07 -3.90
CA VAL A 69 -3.44 25.76 -2.61
C VAL A 69 -2.00 25.33 -2.85
N GLU A 70 -1.79 24.52 -3.90
CA GLU A 70 -0.49 24.31 -4.53
C GLU A 70 0.16 25.63 -4.95
N CYS A 71 1.37 25.88 -4.46
CA CYS A 71 2.17 27.04 -4.80
C CYS A 71 3.50 26.61 -5.43
N ALA A 72 3.64 26.83 -6.73
CA ALA A 72 4.88 26.68 -7.49
C ALA A 72 6.07 27.34 -6.76
N ALA A 73 7.10 26.55 -6.45
CA ALA A 73 8.34 26.98 -5.81
C ALA A 73 9.43 27.33 -6.85
N PRO A 74 10.16 28.45 -6.71
CA PRO A 74 11.28 28.79 -7.58
C PRO A 74 12.48 27.85 -7.38
N SER A 75 13.44 27.83 -8.30
CA SER A 75 14.78 27.31 -8.00
C SER A 75 15.52 28.30 -7.10
N LYS A 76 16.58 27.84 -6.42
CA LYS A 76 17.39 28.70 -5.53
C LYS A 76 17.83 30.02 -6.18
N MET A 77 18.37 29.98 -7.41
CA MET A 77 18.81 31.20 -8.10
C MET A 77 17.65 32.13 -8.49
N ILE A 78 16.49 31.56 -8.82
CA ILE A 78 15.28 32.32 -9.15
C ILE A 78 14.66 32.92 -7.89
N ASP A 79 14.75 32.23 -6.75
CA ASP A 79 14.33 32.70 -5.43
C ASP A 79 15.20 33.88 -4.95
N GLU A 80 16.53 33.76 -5.07
CA GLU A 80 17.48 34.84 -4.77
C GLU A 80 17.21 36.08 -5.66
N MET A 81 16.87 35.90 -6.93
CA MET A 81 16.46 36.96 -7.84
C MET A 81 15.10 37.57 -7.45
N TRP A 82 14.14 36.76 -6.99
CA TRP A 82 12.84 37.21 -6.52
C TRP A 82 12.98 38.02 -5.22
N HIS A 83 13.77 37.55 -4.26
CA HIS A 83 14.16 38.28 -3.05
C HIS A 83 14.76 39.65 -3.38
N ALA A 84 15.73 39.72 -4.31
CA ALA A 84 16.32 40.98 -4.77
C ALA A 84 15.27 41.97 -5.32
N HIS A 85 14.22 41.47 -5.99
CA HIS A 85 13.10 42.28 -6.43
C HIS A 85 12.19 42.71 -5.27
N ILE A 86 11.80 41.81 -4.37
CA ILE A 86 10.92 42.09 -3.21
C ILE A 86 11.51 43.16 -2.28
N PHE A 87 12.83 43.13 -2.01
CA PHE A 87 13.51 44.17 -1.22
C PHE A 87 13.35 45.58 -1.83
N SER A 88 13.10 45.65 -3.12
CA SER A 88 12.81 46.88 -3.87
C SER A 88 11.30 47.13 -3.87
N THR A 89 10.72 47.22 -2.67
CA THR A 89 9.26 47.15 -2.42
C THR A 89 8.40 48.05 -3.30
N LYS A 90 8.87 49.26 -3.62
CA LYS A 90 8.17 50.20 -4.52
C LYS A 90 8.17 49.71 -5.97
N GLU A 91 9.31 49.27 -6.46
CA GLU A 91 9.51 48.71 -7.79
C GLU A 91 8.73 47.39 -7.95
N TYR A 92 8.78 46.51 -6.93
CA TYR A 92 8.02 45.26 -6.91
C TYR A 92 6.49 45.48 -6.87
N GLN A 93 6.01 46.46 -6.10
CA GLN A 93 4.61 46.85 -6.13
C GLN A 93 4.21 47.36 -7.52
N GLN A 94 5.05 48.18 -8.18
CA GLN A 94 4.78 48.67 -9.53
C GLN A 94 4.75 47.53 -10.56
N PHE A 95 5.63 46.53 -10.43
CA PHE A 95 5.59 45.31 -11.22
C PHE A 95 4.28 44.55 -11.04
N CYS A 96 3.84 44.29 -9.80
CA CYS A 96 2.57 43.59 -9.51
C CYS A 96 1.35 44.41 -10.00
N GLU A 97 1.39 45.73 -9.84
CA GLU A 97 0.37 46.64 -10.37
C GLU A 97 0.26 46.57 -11.88
N ARG A 98 1.37 46.48 -12.62
CA ARG A 98 1.32 46.35 -14.09
C ARG A 98 0.93 44.94 -14.52
N ASN A 99 1.66 43.92 -14.06
CA ASN A 99 1.63 42.57 -14.62
C ASN A 99 0.57 41.64 -13.99
N ASN A 100 0.16 41.87 -12.74
CA ASN A 100 -0.82 41.03 -12.03
C ASN A 100 -2.11 41.77 -11.65
N ASN A 101 -2.54 42.73 -12.48
CA ASN A 101 -3.76 43.54 -12.27
C ASN A 101 -3.84 44.30 -10.92
N GLY A 102 -2.73 44.46 -10.19
CA GLY A 102 -2.74 45.04 -8.83
C GLY A 102 -2.86 44.02 -7.70
N VAL A 103 -2.95 42.73 -7.99
CA VAL A 103 -2.81 41.67 -6.97
C VAL A 103 -1.32 41.52 -6.65
N PHE A 104 -0.97 41.67 -5.38
CA PHE A 104 0.40 41.46 -4.91
C PHE A 104 0.71 39.95 -4.96
N ILE A 105 1.84 39.58 -5.54
CA ILE A 105 2.29 38.18 -5.55
C ILE A 105 3.06 37.97 -4.26
N HIS A 106 2.54 37.11 -3.39
CA HIS A 106 3.18 36.82 -2.12
C HIS A 106 4.26 35.75 -2.30
N HIS A 107 5.38 35.94 -1.61
CA HIS A 107 6.40 34.92 -1.42
C HIS A 107 6.06 34.15 -0.14
N ASP A 108 6.09 32.82 -0.21
CA ASP A 108 5.93 31.93 0.93
C ASP A 108 7.32 31.41 1.33
N PRO A 109 7.82 31.73 2.53
CA PRO A 109 9.12 31.27 3.00
C PRO A 109 9.08 29.85 3.58
N SER A 110 7.98 29.10 3.47
CA SER A 110 7.94 27.71 3.93
C SER A 110 8.92 26.83 3.16
N MET A 111 9.81 26.16 3.90
CA MET A 111 10.76 25.18 3.38
C MET A 111 10.23 23.74 3.43
N THR A 112 9.02 23.53 3.96
CA THR A 112 8.33 22.25 3.81
C THR A 112 7.94 22.06 2.34
N ASP A 113 8.03 20.83 1.84
CA ASP A 113 7.50 20.41 0.53
C ASP A 113 8.16 21.05 -0.71
N VAL A 114 9.34 21.67 -0.56
CA VAL A 114 10.07 22.31 -1.68
C VAL A 114 10.26 21.38 -2.89
N PRO A 115 10.65 20.08 -2.74
CA PRO A 115 10.79 19.19 -3.90
C PRO A 115 9.48 18.97 -4.68
N ALA A 116 8.35 18.81 -3.98
CA ALA A 116 7.04 18.63 -4.60
C ALA A 116 6.58 19.93 -5.31
N ARG A 117 6.65 21.07 -4.60
CA ARG A 117 6.31 22.39 -5.14
C ARG A 117 7.23 22.80 -6.31
N TYR A 118 8.46 22.32 -6.34
CA TYR A 118 9.39 22.53 -7.46
C TYR A 118 9.05 21.68 -8.69
N ARG A 119 8.61 20.43 -8.49
CA ARG A 119 8.07 19.58 -9.58
C ARG A 119 6.87 20.24 -10.25
N ILE A 120 5.96 20.81 -9.46
CA ILE A 120 4.81 21.59 -9.97
C ILE A 120 5.29 22.77 -10.82
N THR A 121 6.29 23.54 -10.37
CA THR A 121 6.89 24.62 -11.19
C THR A 121 7.40 24.12 -12.52
N TRP A 122 8.04 22.95 -12.56
CA TRP A 122 8.58 22.34 -13.79
C TRP A 122 7.46 21.98 -14.77
N MET A 123 6.39 21.34 -14.29
CA MET A 123 5.19 21.03 -15.09
C MET A 123 4.54 22.31 -15.64
N ARG A 124 4.31 23.31 -14.78
CA ARG A 124 3.73 24.61 -15.17
C ARG A 124 4.62 25.39 -16.14
N TYR A 125 5.95 25.22 -16.08
CA TYR A 125 6.88 25.80 -17.04
C TYR A 125 6.70 25.18 -18.43
N VAL A 126 6.70 23.85 -18.54
CA VAL A 126 6.45 23.15 -19.81
C VAL A 126 5.05 23.50 -20.35
N GLU A 127 4.04 23.55 -19.48
CA GLU A 127 2.69 23.96 -19.83
C GLU A 127 2.64 25.39 -20.41
N CYS A 128 3.25 26.36 -19.74
CA CYS A 128 3.22 27.77 -20.14
C CYS A 128 4.06 28.09 -21.38
N PHE A 129 5.23 27.45 -21.53
CA PHE A 129 6.23 27.83 -22.55
C PHE A 129 6.37 26.83 -23.70
N LYS A 130 5.73 25.65 -23.60
CA LYS A 130 5.80 24.56 -24.60
C LYS A 130 7.24 24.08 -24.88
N SER A 131 8.10 24.20 -23.87
CA SER A 131 9.49 23.75 -23.87
C SER A 131 10.00 23.63 -22.43
N GLU A 132 10.90 22.68 -22.18
CA GLU A 132 11.66 22.60 -20.92
C GLU A 132 12.51 23.86 -20.65
N PRO A 133 12.87 24.12 -19.38
CA PRO A 133 13.89 25.11 -19.04
C PRO A 133 15.24 24.73 -19.65
N LYS A 134 15.83 25.65 -20.42
CA LYS A 134 17.06 25.38 -21.20
C LYS A 134 18.34 25.46 -20.39
N ASP A 135 18.33 26.23 -19.30
CA ASP A 135 19.50 26.45 -18.45
C ASP A 135 19.38 25.61 -17.18
N ARG A 136 20.14 24.50 -17.15
CA ARG A 136 20.18 23.56 -16.02
C ARG A 136 20.96 24.11 -14.82
N ALA A 137 21.73 25.19 -14.96
CA ALA A 137 22.32 25.87 -13.81
C ALA A 137 21.28 26.74 -13.09
N VAL A 138 20.39 27.40 -13.86
CA VAL A 138 19.26 28.17 -13.31
C VAL A 138 18.14 27.26 -12.81
N TRP A 139 17.83 26.19 -13.54
CA TRP A 139 16.83 25.19 -13.20
C TRP A 139 17.49 23.80 -13.05
N PRO A 140 18.25 23.57 -11.97
CA PRO A 140 18.75 22.24 -11.66
C PRO A 140 17.54 21.32 -11.47
N MET A 141 17.60 20.07 -11.95
CA MET A 141 16.66 19.10 -11.39
C MET A 141 17.03 18.91 -9.93
N TYR A 142 16.04 18.76 -9.07
CA TYR A 142 16.30 18.21 -7.75
C TYR A 142 16.76 16.76 -7.95
N GLU A 143 18.08 16.60 -8.10
CA GLU A 143 18.74 15.44 -7.53
C GLU A 143 18.35 15.47 -6.05
N VAL A 144 17.40 14.60 -5.69
CA VAL A 144 17.11 14.33 -4.29
C VAL A 144 18.36 13.62 -3.79
N GLU A 145 19.35 14.39 -3.34
CA GLU A 145 20.25 13.87 -2.32
C GLU A 145 19.32 13.41 -1.21
N GLU A 146 19.27 12.10 -1.00
CA GLU A 146 18.73 11.55 0.24
C GLU A 146 19.69 12.08 1.30
N GLU A 147 19.32 13.20 1.93
CA GLU A 147 19.98 13.66 3.14
C GLU A 147 19.90 12.47 4.09
N GLU A 148 21.06 11.85 4.29
CA GLU A 148 21.29 10.77 5.23
C GLU A 148 20.67 11.25 6.55
N TYR A 149 19.54 10.64 6.93
CA TYR A 149 18.78 11.01 8.11
C TYR A 149 19.61 10.56 9.30
N ASP A 150 20.62 11.36 9.62
CA ASP A 150 21.63 11.10 10.64
C ASP A 150 20.90 11.06 11.98
N GLU A 151 20.61 9.81 12.33
CA GLU A 151 19.97 9.33 13.53
C GLU A 151 20.30 10.22 14.73
N TYR A 152 19.27 10.73 15.42
CA TYR A 152 19.42 11.35 16.75
C TYR A 152 19.70 10.24 17.80
N GLY A 153 20.77 9.47 17.55
CA GLY A 153 21.28 8.37 18.35
C GLY A 153 22.20 8.87 19.44
N ASP A 154 21.61 9.28 20.57
CA ASP A 154 22.32 9.69 21.78
C ASP A 154 23.08 8.51 22.41
N TYR A 155 24.33 8.29 21.99
CA TYR A 155 25.28 7.38 22.63
C TYR A 155 26.69 7.97 22.77
N ASP A 156 26.99 8.46 23.97
CA ASP A 156 28.34 8.54 24.52
C ASP A 156 29.02 7.14 24.59
N ASP A 157 30.35 7.14 24.77
CA ASP A 157 31.23 5.98 25.04
C ASP A 157 31.48 4.97 23.89
N TYR A 158 32.49 5.23 23.04
CA TYR A 158 33.87 4.78 23.34
C TYR A 158 34.92 5.23 22.31
N ALA A 159 35.90 6.02 22.75
CA ALA A 159 37.13 6.27 21.98
C ALA A 159 38.24 5.26 22.32
N ALA A 160 38.69 4.44 21.37
CA ALA A 160 39.99 3.75 21.49
C ALA A 160 40.64 3.30 20.15
N SER A 161 41.88 3.76 19.95
CA SER A 161 42.98 3.10 19.23
C SER A 161 42.93 2.87 17.70
N PHE A 162 43.51 3.84 17.01
CA PHE A 162 44.37 3.70 15.83
C PHE A 162 45.22 2.40 15.74
N ALA A 163 45.29 1.87 14.51
CA ALA A 163 46.47 1.36 13.80
C ALA A 163 47.38 0.26 14.40
N VAL A 164 47.39 -0.92 13.76
CA VAL A 164 48.63 -1.66 13.42
C VAL A 164 48.55 -2.19 11.98
N ASN A 165 49.69 -2.16 11.29
CA ASN A 165 49.86 -2.40 9.86
C ASN A 165 50.32 -3.85 9.55
N SER A 166 49.94 -4.36 8.37
CA SER A 166 50.54 -5.44 7.56
C SER A 166 51.42 -6.54 8.19
N LYS A 167 51.03 -7.82 7.96
CA LYS A 167 51.97 -8.92 7.60
C LYS A 167 51.30 -10.18 7.03
N THR A 168 51.47 -10.34 5.72
CA THR A 168 52.26 -11.44 5.11
C THR A 168 51.88 -12.91 5.39
N LEU A 169 51.12 -13.49 4.45
CA LEU A 169 51.62 -14.54 3.54
C LEU A 169 52.25 -15.79 4.20
N ILE A 170 51.46 -16.54 5.00
CA ILE A 170 51.64 -17.98 5.22
C ILE A 170 50.28 -18.69 5.09
N PHE A 171 49.88 -18.97 3.85
CA PHE A 171 48.87 -19.97 3.51
C PHE A 171 49.55 -21.06 2.66
N ILE A 172 48.98 -22.28 2.63
CA ILE A 172 49.51 -23.47 1.94
C ILE A 172 50.74 -24.11 2.63
N ALA A 173 50.56 -24.62 3.85
CA ALA A 173 51.48 -25.62 4.45
C ALA A 173 50.87 -26.56 5.50
N VAL A 174 49.61 -26.36 5.96
CA VAL A 174 49.00 -27.16 7.05
C VAL A 174 47.60 -27.63 6.68
N TYR A 175 47.48 -28.46 5.62
CA TYR A 175 46.22 -29.10 5.24
C TYR A 175 46.32 -30.64 5.12
N VAL A 176 47.34 -31.25 5.75
CA VAL A 176 47.55 -32.71 5.78
C VAL A 176 47.99 -33.18 7.17
N ALA A 177 47.15 -32.97 8.20
CA ALA A 177 47.36 -33.56 9.54
C ALA A 177 46.12 -33.52 10.49
N SER A 178 44.91 -33.84 10.03
CA SER A 178 43.70 -33.75 10.89
C SER A 178 42.69 -34.88 10.69
N PHE A 179 43.16 -36.13 10.82
CA PHE A 179 42.31 -37.33 10.97
C PHE A 179 42.36 -37.98 12.37
N ASN A 180 43.11 -37.39 13.32
CA ASN A 180 43.26 -37.93 14.69
C ASN A 180 42.39 -37.23 15.76
N ASP A 181 41.91 -36.00 15.52
CA ASP A 181 41.21 -35.22 16.55
C ASP A 181 39.75 -35.65 16.77
N LEU A 182 39.12 -36.30 15.78
CA LEU A 182 37.76 -36.84 15.90
C LEU A 182 37.65 -37.90 17.01
N LEU A 183 38.72 -38.67 17.26
CA LEU A 183 38.75 -39.70 18.30
C LEU A 183 38.90 -39.11 19.72
N ILE A 184 39.45 -37.90 19.83
CA ILE A 184 39.59 -37.17 21.10
C ILE A 184 38.24 -36.52 21.46
N PHE A 185 37.55 -35.93 20.46
CA PHE A 185 36.24 -35.30 20.67
C PHE A 185 35.17 -36.27 21.16
N ILE A 186 35.12 -37.49 20.60
CA ILE A 186 34.18 -38.55 21.04
C ILE A 186 34.46 -38.99 22.48
N LYS A 187 35.74 -39.08 22.88
CA LYS A 187 36.12 -39.42 24.27
C LYS A 187 35.77 -38.30 25.26
N LEU A 188 35.91 -37.04 24.87
CA LEU A 188 35.48 -35.91 25.72
C LEU A 188 33.96 -35.93 25.94
N LYS A 189 33.16 -36.10 24.88
CA LYS A 189 31.69 -36.12 24.98
C LYS A 189 31.19 -37.23 25.90
N LEU A 190 31.79 -38.43 25.84
CA LEU A 190 31.45 -39.55 26.72
C LEU A 190 31.86 -39.32 28.19
N CYS A 191 32.96 -38.61 28.46
CA CYS A 191 33.32 -38.22 29.83
C CYS A 191 32.38 -37.17 30.40
N VAL A 192 32.03 -36.12 29.64
CA VAL A 192 31.13 -35.05 30.09
C VAL A 192 29.73 -35.58 30.39
N GLN A 193 29.16 -36.43 29.52
CA GLN A 193 27.85 -37.03 29.76
C GLN A 193 27.83 -37.90 31.03
N LYS A 194 28.92 -38.60 31.32
CA LYS A 194 29.05 -39.44 32.51
C LYS A 194 29.19 -38.60 33.79
N ALA A 195 29.85 -37.44 33.71
CA ALA A 195 29.92 -36.48 34.82
C ALA A 195 28.55 -35.85 35.12
N ILE A 196 27.83 -35.37 34.09
CA ILE A 196 26.49 -34.77 34.23
C ILE A 196 25.50 -35.78 34.85
N ASN A 197 25.50 -37.02 34.38
CA ASN A 197 24.63 -38.08 34.91
C ASN A 197 24.99 -38.49 36.35
N THR A 198 26.20 -38.18 36.84
CA THR A 198 26.59 -38.41 38.24
C THR A 198 26.16 -37.24 39.13
N ILE A 199 26.33 -35.99 38.66
CA ILE A 199 25.94 -34.77 39.39
C ILE A 199 24.41 -34.71 39.58
N LEU A 200 23.63 -35.13 38.58
CA LEU A 200 22.17 -35.18 38.66
C LEU A 200 21.62 -36.30 39.56
N GLN A 201 22.46 -37.19 40.11
CA GLN A 201 22.06 -38.19 41.10
C GLN A 201 22.29 -37.76 42.55
N GLU A 202 23.07 -36.70 42.81
CA GLU A 202 23.41 -36.29 44.20
C GLU A 202 22.58 -35.10 44.73
N ILE A 203 21.86 -34.36 43.89
CA ILE A 203 21.10 -33.16 44.31
C ILE A 203 19.61 -33.48 44.52
N GLY A 204 19.33 -34.24 45.58
CA GLY A 204 18.00 -34.34 46.18
C GLY A 204 17.84 -33.32 47.32
N ALA A 205 16.99 -32.30 47.14
CA ALA A 205 16.80 -31.23 48.12
C ALA A 205 15.91 -31.64 49.33
N PRO A 206 16.10 -30.98 50.49
CA PRO A 206 14.96 -30.71 51.36
C PRO A 206 14.91 -29.32 52.04
N GLN A 207 13.69 -28.76 52.05
CA GLN A 207 13.01 -27.89 53.04
C GLN A 207 13.53 -26.48 53.45
N GLU A 208 12.62 -25.52 53.20
CA GLU A 208 12.05 -24.48 54.10
C GLU A 208 12.63 -24.24 55.51
N ASN A 209 12.82 -22.96 55.91
CA ASN A 209 11.90 -22.28 56.85
C ASN A 209 12.24 -20.77 57.12
N ARG A 210 11.18 -19.94 57.18
CA ARG A 210 10.90 -18.82 58.12
C ARG A 210 11.70 -17.49 58.17
N SER A 211 10.93 -16.42 57.92
CA SER A 211 10.54 -15.32 58.83
C SER A 211 11.37 -14.01 58.96
N ALA A 212 10.70 -12.93 58.47
CA ALA A 212 10.30 -11.72 59.20
C ALA A 212 11.35 -10.72 59.77
N ASN A 213 11.34 -9.48 59.24
CA ASN A 213 10.93 -8.22 59.93
C ASN A 213 11.56 -6.97 59.28
N GLY A 214 10.88 -5.82 59.35
CA GLY A 214 11.50 -4.50 59.17
C GLY A 214 10.69 -3.51 58.32
N ALA A 215 9.96 -2.59 58.96
CA ALA A 215 9.34 -1.42 58.32
C ALA A 215 10.25 -0.18 58.41
N ILE A 216 9.94 0.91 57.67
CA ILE A 216 9.93 2.32 58.16
C ILE A 216 9.53 3.34 57.06
N SER A 217 8.68 4.30 57.46
CA SER A 217 8.24 5.61 56.90
C SER A 217 8.61 6.10 55.47
N SER A 218 7.71 6.68 54.64
CA SER A 218 6.84 7.91 54.74
C SER A 218 7.41 9.13 53.91
N PRO A 219 6.77 10.32 53.76
CA PRO A 219 6.05 10.65 52.51
C PRO A 219 6.23 12.10 51.95
N TYR A 220 5.83 12.37 50.70
CA TYR A 220 5.40 13.71 50.20
C TYR A 220 4.33 13.51 49.10
N THR A 221 3.06 13.93 49.23
CA THR A 221 2.46 15.28 49.37
C THR A 221 2.37 16.05 48.04
N VAL A 222 1.18 16.06 47.43
CA VAL A 222 0.81 16.92 46.29
C VAL A 222 -0.10 18.05 46.79
N ILE A 223 0.13 19.29 46.32
CA ILE A 223 -0.62 20.49 46.71
C ILE A 223 -1.56 20.93 45.58
N SER A 224 -2.82 21.19 45.93
CA SER A 224 -3.86 21.71 45.02
C SER A 224 -3.84 23.23 44.85
N THR A 225 -4.48 23.76 43.80
CA THR A 225 -5.47 24.90 43.77
C THR A 225 -5.68 25.34 42.29
N ARG A 226 -6.74 26.01 41.79
CA ARG A 226 -7.98 26.64 42.32
C ARG A 226 -8.94 27.03 41.15
N ARG A 227 -10.27 26.85 41.30
CA ARG A 227 -11.42 27.73 40.86
C ARG A 227 -12.73 26.94 41.03
N LYS A 228 -13.62 27.26 41.99
CA LYS A 228 -14.73 28.26 41.99
C LYS A 228 -15.70 28.13 40.79
N GLN A 229 -17.04 28.21 40.88
CA GLN A 229 -18.11 28.00 41.89
C GLN A 229 -19.42 28.60 41.29
N GLY A 230 -20.56 27.90 41.34
CA GLY A 230 -21.91 28.44 41.09
C GLY A 230 -22.88 27.35 40.57
N ARG A 231 -23.82 26.77 41.35
CA ARG A 231 -25.17 27.27 41.77
C ARG A 231 -26.05 27.69 40.57
N THR A 232 -27.29 27.21 40.37
CA THR A 232 -28.29 26.61 41.31
C THR A 232 -29.47 25.91 40.60
N ARG A 233 -30.15 25.00 41.35
CA ARG A 233 -31.61 24.68 41.38
C ARG A 233 -32.28 23.69 40.37
N ASP A 234 -32.45 22.47 40.87
CA ASP A 234 -33.70 21.67 40.94
C ASP A 234 -34.95 22.46 41.44
N PRO A 235 -36.22 21.97 41.34
CA PRO A 235 -36.65 20.54 41.45
C PRO A 235 -37.87 20.05 40.61
N PHE A 236 -38.10 18.72 40.55
CA PHE A 236 -39.26 18.00 41.15
C PHE A 236 -39.34 16.50 40.75
N TYR A 237 -39.66 15.65 41.75
CA TYR A 237 -40.01 14.21 41.66
C TYR A 237 -41.46 14.04 42.20
N PRO A 238 -42.25 12.97 41.89
CA PRO A 238 -42.12 11.70 42.62
C PRO A 238 -42.57 10.36 41.96
N PHE A 239 -41.91 9.27 42.38
CA PHE A 239 -42.38 7.89 42.66
C PHE A 239 -43.64 7.27 41.99
N LEU A 240 -43.56 5.98 41.58
CA LEU A 240 -43.99 4.80 42.38
C LEU A 240 -43.82 3.41 41.67
N LEU A 241 -43.30 2.44 42.43
CA LEU A 241 -43.62 0.98 42.51
C LEU A 241 -43.29 -0.08 41.41
N ASN A 242 -42.35 -0.95 41.80
CA ASN A 242 -42.03 -2.38 41.53
C ASN A 242 -42.89 -3.31 40.61
N PRO A 243 -42.23 -4.32 39.98
CA PRO A 243 -42.84 -5.47 39.28
C PRO A 243 -42.90 -6.76 40.14
N PRO A 244 -43.49 -7.88 39.61
CA PRO A 244 -43.13 -9.22 40.08
C PRO A 244 -43.01 -10.33 38.99
N ASN A 245 -42.26 -11.38 39.34
CA ASN A 245 -42.21 -12.74 38.74
C ASN A 245 -41.57 -12.88 37.33
N ALA A 246 -40.84 -13.93 36.95
CA ALA A 246 -40.15 -15.05 37.64
C ALA A 246 -39.13 -15.64 36.60
N THR A 247 -38.25 -16.64 36.82
CA THR A 247 -38.11 -17.71 37.83
C THR A 247 -36.61 -18.07 37.99
N THR A 248 -36.22 -18.94 38.93
CA THR A 248 -34.85 -19.48 39.07
C THR A 248 -34.85 -21.01 39.05
N MET A 249 -33.86 -21.65 38.41
CA MET A 249 -33.52 -23.06 38.63
C MET A 249 -32.12 -23.16 39.23
N ARG A 250 -31.98 -23.92 40.32
CA ARG A 250 -30.70 -24.26 40.96
C ARG A 250 -30.36 -25.72 40.64
N THR A 251 -29.06 -26.01 40.50
CA THR A 251 -28.50 -27.36 40.67
C THR A 251 -27.70 -27.43 41.98
N HIS A 252 -27.41 -28.66 42.44
CA HIS A 252 -27.11 -28.94 43.85
C HIS A 252 -25.62 -28.90 44.22
N ASP A 253 -25.34 -28.29 45.38
CA ASP A 253 -24.18 -28.64 46.21
C ASP A 253 -24.41 -29.98 46.94
N ILE A 254 -23.37 -30.81 47.01
CA ILE A 254 -23.24 -31.90 47.98
C ILE A 254 -21.89 -31.76 48.69
N GLY A 255 -21.92 -31.33 49.95
CA GLY A 255 -20.77 -31.37 50.84
C GLY A 255 -20.88 -32.54 51.84
N ILE A 256 -19.80 -33.31 52.02
CA ILE A 256 -19.68 -34.32 53.09
C ILE A 256 -18.37 -34.15 53.87
N PHE A 257 -18.46 -34.52 55.14
CA PHE A 257 -17.66 -34.10 56.28
C PHE A 257 -16.47 -35.04 56.60
N CYS A 258 -15.41 -34.42 57.14
CA CYS A 258 -14.61 -34.88 58.30
C CYS A 258 -13.43 -35.88 58.24
N ARG A 259 -12.38 -35.43 58.96
CA ARG A 259 -11.49 -36.14 59.92
C ARG A 259 -10.23 -36.89 59.46
N THR A 260 -9.14 -36.50 60.12
CA THR A 260 -7.86 -37.19 60.28
C THR A 260 -7.91 -38.24 61.39
N HIS A 261 -7.08 -39.30 61.32
CA HIS A 261 -6.21 -39.82 62.40
C HIS A 261 -5.48 -41.13 62.01
N GLY A 262 -4.17 -41.23 62.34
CA GLY A 262 -3.60 -42.45 62.95
C GLY A 262 -2.92 -43.55 62.09
N ARG A 263 -1.57 -43.53 62.05
CA ARG A 263 -0.59 -44.65 62.09
C ARG A 263 -0.93 -46.02 61.41
N CYS A 264 -0.05 -46.49 60.52
CA CYS A 264 0.94 -47.54 60.86
C CYS A 264 1.82 -48.03 59.67
N ILE A 265 2.99 -48.55 60.06
CA ILE A 265 4.12 -49.10 59.29
C ILE A 265 3.74 -50.27 58.35
N GLY A 266 4.36 -50.33 57.15
CA GLY A 266 4.89 -51.60 56.63
C GLY A 266 4.77 -51.95 55.13
N TRP A 267 5.89 -52.48 54.59
CA TRP A 267 6.01 -53.46 53.50
C TRP A 267 5.86 -53.03 52.01
N ALA A 268 7.03 -52.80 51.39
CA ALA A 268 7.57 -53.47 50.19
C ALA A 268 6.81 -53.51 48.83
N HIS A 269 7.47 -52.94 47.82
CA HIS A 269 7.57 -53.40 46.41
C HIS A 269 6.31 -53.92 45.69
N THR A 270 5.60 -53.06 44.93
CA THR A 270 5.11 -53.37 43.54
C THR A 270 4.49 -52.18 42.80
N THR A 271 5.27 -51.26 42.22
CA THR A 271 4.71 -50.23 41.30
C THR A 271 5.66 -49.74 40.20
N ILE A 272 5.86 -50.56 39.14
CA ILE A 272 6.50 -50.11 37.88
C ILE A 272 5.58 -50.34 36.65
N VAL A 273 4.44 -51.03 36.80
CA VAL A 273 3.60 -51.45 35.66
C VAL A 273 2.46 -50.46 35.32
N MET A 274 1.97 -49.66 36.28
CA MET A 274 0.81 -48.77 36.02
C MET A 274 1.13 -47.55 35.14
N ASN A 275 2.39 -47.15 35.02
CA ASN A 275 2.76 -45.90 34.32
C ASN A 275 2.48 -45.97 32.80
N LYS A 276 2.64 -47.16 32.17
CA LYS A 276 2.35 -47.32 30.73
C LYS A 276 0.87 -47.27 30.36
N GLN A 277 -0.05 -47.60 31.27
CA GLN A 277 -1.49 -47.45 31.00
C GLN A 277 -1.96 -46.01 31.18
N LEU A 278 -1.50 -45.30 32.23
CA LEU A 278 -1.81 -43.88 32.39
C LEU A 278 -1.29 -43.06 31.19
N PHE A 279 -0.06 -43.32 30.74
CA PHE A 279 0.52 -42.62 29.58
C PHE A 279 -0.28 -42.86 28.30
N ARG A 280 -0.76 -44.10 28.06
CA ARG A 280 -1.65 -44.41 26.93
C ARG A 280 -3.01 -43.73 27.04
N ILE A 281 -3.60 -43.66 28.23
CA ILE A 281 -4.88 -42.98 28.46
C ILE A 281 -4.73 -41.47 28.25
N MET A 282 -3.66 -40.85 28.77
CA MET A 282 -3.39 -39.43 28.52
C MET A 282 -3.12 -39.13 27.04
N HIS A 283 -2.38 -40.00 26.34
CA HIS A 283 -2.15 -39.83 24.90
C HIS A 283 -3.44 -39.97 24.08
N LEU A 284 -4.32 -40.92 24.44
CA LEU A 284 -5.63 -41.09 23.81
C LEU A 284 -6.57 -39.92 24.11
N LEU A 285 -6.56 -39.37 25.34
CA LEU A 285 -7.36 -38.20 25.72
C LEU A 285 -6.87 -36.92 25.04
N GLY A 286 -5.55 -36.74 24.91
CA GLY A 286 -4.96 -35.63 24.15
C GLY A 286 -5.29 -35.71 22.66
N SER A 287 -5.14 -36.88 22.05
CA SER A 287 -5.57 -37.10 20.66
C SER A 287 -7.08 -36.89 20.47
N LEU A 288 -7.91 -37.24 21.46
CA LEU A 288 -9.35 -36.99 21.40
C LEU A 288 -9.70 -35.50 21.50
N HIS A 289 -9.00 -34.73 22.35
CA HIS A 289 -9.18 -33.28 22.45
C HIS A 289 -8.79 -32.56 21.17
N LEU A 290 -7.65 -32.92 20.56
CA LEU A 290 -7.23 -32.41 19.26
C LEU A 290 -8.27 -32.72 18.16
N LEU A 291 -8.84 -33.94 18.16
CA LEU A 291 -9.90 -34.30 17.21
C LEU A 291 -11.16 -33.44 17.38
N THR A 292 -11.57 -33.13 18.60
CA THR A 292 -12.74 -32.26 18.85
C THR A 292 -12.50 -30.80 18.50
N ILE A 293 -11.26 -30.29 18.62
CA ILE A 293 -10.92 -28.92 18.21
C ILE A 293 -10.95 -28.82 16.68
N ALA A 294 -10.32 -29.75 15.96
CA ALA A 294 -10.34 -29.79 14.51
C ALA A 294 -11.78 -29.92 13.95
N ALA A 295 -12.61 -30.77 14.57
CA ALA A 295 -14.02 -30.91 14.18
C ALA A 295 -14.86 -29.65 14.44
N ALA A 296 -14.52 -28.85 15.45
CA ALA A 296 -15.19 -27.58 15.72
C ALA A 296 -14.79 -26.48 14.72
N ALA A 297 -13.51 -26.42 14.33
CA ALA A 297 -13.02 -25.50 13.30
C ALA A 297 -13.70 -25.76 11.94
N ALA A 298 -13.66 -27.01 11.46
CA ALA A 298 -14.32 -27.41 10.21
C ALA A 298 -15.85 -27.19 10.22
N ALA A 299 -16.50 -27.33 11.39
CA ALA A 299 -17.92 -27.01 11.56
C ALA A 299 -18.20 -25.48 11.53
N SER A 300 -17.25 -24.65 11.94
CA SER A 300 -17.36 -23.20 11.87
C SER A 300 -17.19 -22.70 10.43
N GLU A 301 -16.22 -23.23 9.70
CA GLU A 301 -15.96 -22.92 8.29
C GLU A 301 -17.15 -23.30 7.39
N THR A 302 -17.71 -24.51 7.58
CA THR A 302 -18.88 -24.95 6.80
C THR A 302 -20.11 -24.08 7.04
N VAL A 303 -20.34 -23.59 8.26
CA VAL A 303 -21.43 -22.64 8.55
C VAL A 303 -21.18 -21.26 7.94
N ALA A 304 -19.93 -20.79 7.91
CA ALA A 304 -19.57 -19.54 7.25
C ALA A 304 -19.76 -19.60 5.72
N ASN A 305 -19.49 -20.76 5.10
CA ASN A 305 -19.74 -21.00 3.68
C ASN A 305 -21.22 -20.84 3.32
N ASP A 306 -22.09 -21.56 4.02
CA ASP A 306 -23.54 -21.53 3.83
C ASP A 306 -24.09 -20.09 3.98
N ALA A 307 -23.55 -19.32 4.93
CA ALA A 307 -23.94 -17.93 5.15
C ALA A 307 -23.61 -17.02 3.96
N GLN A 308 -22.43 -17.13 3.36
CA GLN A 308 -22.05 -16.28 2.23
C GLN A 308 -22.83 -16.63 0.95
N ASP A 309 -23.15 -17.91 0.73
CA ASP A 309 -24.01 -18.32 -0.40
C ASP A 309 -25.46 -17.83 -0.23
N VAL A 310 -25.96 -17.72 1.01
CA VAL A 310 -27.23 -17.04 1.32
C VAL A 310 -27.15 -15.55 1.01
N LEU A 311 -26.09 -14.85 1.42
CA LEU A 311 -25.91 -13.42 1.12
C LEU A 311 -25.84 -13.13 -0.38
N ILE A 312 -25.15 -13.98 -1.15
CA ILE A 312 -25.09 -13.88 -2.61
C ILE A 312 -26.48 -14.12 -3.22
N THR A 313 -27.22 -15.13 -2.74
CA THR A 313 -28.57 -15.42 -3.20
C THR A 313 -29.52 -14.25 -2.93
N ASP A 314 -29.47 -13.66 -1.74
CA ASP A 314 -30.26 -12.48 -1.36
C ASP A 314 -29.89 -11.26 -2.20
N MET A 315 -28.61 -11.05 -2.50
CA MET A 315 -28.14 -9.99 -3.40
C MET A 315 -28.66 -10.18 -4.83
N LEU A 316 -28.53 -11.37 -5.42
CA LEU A 316 -29.04 -11.67 -6.76
C LEU A 316 -30.56 -11.48 -6.86
N ASN A 317 -31.30 -11.89 -5.83
CA ASN A 317 -32.75 -11.70 -5.75
C ASN A 317 -33.12 -10.20 -5.66
N TRP A 318 -32.39 -9.43 -4.86
CA TRP A 318 -32.58 -7.99 -4.73
C TRP A 318 -32.25 -7.23 -6.01
N LEU A 319 -31.15 -7.54 -6.69
CA LEU A 319 -30.78 -6.97 -7.98
C LEU A 319 -31.88 -7.18 -9.02
N ARG A 320 -32.28 -8.44 -9.26
CA ARG A 320 -33.37 -8.77 -10.19
C ARG A 320 -34.70 -8.09 -9.81
N ALA A 321 -35.03 -8.02 -8.52
CA ALA A 321 -36.26 -7.38 -8.05
C ALA A 321 -36.29 -5.84 -8.24
N ASN A 322 -35.12 -5.20 -8.33
CA ASN A 322 -34.99 -3.75 -8.53
C ASN A 322 -34.54 -3.38 -9.95
N GLY A 323 -34.68 -4.29 -10.92
CA GLY A 323 -34.52 -3.97 -12.35
C GLY A 323 -33.17 -4.29 -12.96
N SER A 324 -32.22 -4.87 -12.22
CA SER A 324 -31.02 -5.44 -12.84
C SER A 324 -31.36 -6.59 -13.79
N PHE A 325 -30.71 -6.59 -14.95
CA PHE A 325 -30.60 -7.80 -15.76
C PHE A 325 -29.36 -8.58 -15.31
N ILE A 326 -29.53 -9.87 -15.03
CA ILE A 326 -28.45 -10.84 -14.83
C ILE A 326 -28.83 -12.06 -15.65
N ASN A 327 -27.95 -12.52 -16.53
CA ASN A 327 -28.25 -13.62 -17.43
C ASN A 327 -28.52 -14.92 -16.65
N ASP A 328 -29.69 -15.53 -16.85
CA ASP A 328 -30.12 -16.73 -16.12
C ASP A 328 -29.32 -17.99 -16.49
N LYS A 329 -28.45 -17.91 -17.52
CA LYS A 329 -27.43 -18.91 -17.82
C LYS A 329 -26.20 -18.81 -16.90
N LEU A 330 -26.20 -17.97 -15.86
CA LEU A 330 -25.05 -17.77 -14.97
C LEU A 330 -25.34 -18.29 -13.56
N GLN A 331 -24.32 -18.84 -12.92
CA GLN A 331 -24.29 -19.15 -11.50
C GLN A 331 -23.03 -18.56 -10.85
N ILE A 332 -23.13 -18.18 -9.59
CA ILE A 332 -21.95 -17.91 -8.75
C ILE A 332 -21.69 -19.17 -7.93
N ARG A 333 -20.44 -19.64 -7.92
CA ARG A 333 -19.98 -20.78 -7.10
C ARG A 333 -18.49 -20.64 -6.80
N ARG A 334 -17.97 -21.48 -5.89
CA ARG A 334 -16.53 -21.62 -5.69
C ARG A 334 -15.86 -22.21 -6.94
N ILE A 335 -14.60 -21.82 -7.20
CA ILE A 335 -13.82 -22.39 -8.31
C ILE A 335 -13.63 -23.88 -8.07
N ASP A 336 -13.08 -24.25 -6.90
CA ASP A 336 -13.11 -25.60 -6.36
C ASP A 336 -14.33 -25.75 -5.42
N PRO A 337 -15.33 -26.59 -5.77
CA PRO A 337 -16.52 -26.79 -4.94
C PRO A 337 -16.26 -27.60 -3.66
N ASP A 338 -15.14 -28.31 -3.55
CA ASP A 338 -14.78 -29.15 -2.39
C ASP A 338 -13.94 -28.37 -1.35
N ASP A 339 -13.45 -27.17 -1.68
CA ASP A 339 -12.63 -26.30 -0.82
C ASP A 339 -13.39 -25.06 -0.30
N PRO A 340 -13.71 -24.97 1.02
CA PRO A 340 -14.23 -23.80 1.70
C PRO A 340 -13.49 -22.48 1.48
N THR A 341 -12.19 -22.53 1.19
CA THR A 341 -11.32 -21.37 1.06
C THR A 341 -11.15 -20.91 -0.39
N SER A 342 -11.54 -21.76 -1.35
CA SER A 342 -11.47 -21.45 -2.78
C SER A 342 -12.32 -20.22 -3.11
N PRO A 343 -11.79 -19.23 -3.87
CA PRO A 343 -12.54 -18.04 -4.24
C PRO A 343 -13.79 -18.40 -5.04
N ARG A 344 -14.74 -17.46 -5.11
CA ARG A 344 -15.93 -17.59 -5.96
C ARG A 344 -15.66 -16.97 -7.32
N GLY A 345 -16.30 -17.54 -8.33
CA GLY A 345 -16.32 -17.03 -9.70
C GLY A 345 -17.74 -17.12 -10.27
N ILE A 346 -17.94 -16.47 -11.42
CA ILE A 346 -19.19 -16.53 -12.18
C ILE A 346 -19.03 -17.55 -13.29
N PHE A 347 -19.90 -18.56 -13.35
CA PHE A 347 -19.79 -19.67 -14.30
C PHE A 347 -21.01 -19.77 -15.20
N ALA A 348 -20.77 -20.12 -16.46
CA ALA A 348 -21.81 -20.45 -17.42
C ALA A 348 -22.47 -21.80 -17.08
N LEU A 349 -23.80 -21.80 -16.90
CA LEU A 349 -24.67 -22.99 -16.85
C LEU A 349 -24.97 -23.53 -18.26
N GLU A 350 -25.11 -22.61 -19.22
CA GLU A 350 -25.34 -22.88 -20.64
C GLU A 350 -24.39 -22.01 -21.46
N SER A 351 -24.14 -22.37 -22.73
CA SER A 351 -23.29 -21.56 -23.60
C SER A 351 -23.86 -20.16 -23.84
N LEU A 352 -22.95 -19.18 -23.86
CA LEU A 352 -23.20 -17.77 -24.18
C LEU A 352 -22.59 -17.46 -25.56
N GLU A 353 -23.34 -16.77 -26.41
CA GLU A 353 -22.87 -16.33 -27.72
C GLU A 353 -22.10 -14.99 -27.61
N GLU A 354 -21.18 -14.70 -28.53
CA GLU A 354 -20.46 -13.42 -28.55
C GLU A 354 -21.43 -12.21 -28.60
N GLY A 355 -21.17 -11.19 -27.77
CA GLY A 355 -22.05 -10.04 -27.59
C GLY A 355 -23.32 -10.29 -26.76
N GLU A 356 -23.52 -11.47 -26.17
CA GLU A 356 -24.62 -11.72 -25.24
C GLU A 356 -24.42 -10.92 -23.94
N THR A 357 -25.47 -10.22 -23.48
CA THR A 357 -25.40 -9.48 -22.21
C THR A 357 -25.23 -10.45 -21.04
N VAL A 358 -24.24 -10.17 -20.20
CA VAL A 358 -23.92 -10.88 -18.96
C VAL A 358 -24.74 -10.28 -17.82
N CYS A 359 -24.65 -8.97 -17.64
CA CYS A 359 -25.46 -8.21 -16.70
C CYS A 359 -25.66 -6.76 -17.16
N ASN A 360 -26.73 -6.12 -16.68
CA ASN A 360 -26.90 -4.68 -16.66
C ASN A 360 -27.36 -4.26 -15.26
N ILE A 361 -26.56 -3.46 -14.56
CA ILE A 361 -26.82 -3.00 -13.20
C ILE A 361 -27.24 -1.52 -13.24
N PRO A 362 -28.49 -1.18 -12.86
CA PRO A 362 -28.94 0.20 -12.75
C PRO A 362 -28.11 1.03 -11.77
N TRP A 363 -27.95 2.32 -12.07
CA TRP A 363 -27.13 3.27 -11.30
C TRP A 363 -27.53 3.34 -9.82
N GLU A 364 -28.83 3.28 -9.53
CA GLU A 364 -29.40 3.34 -8.18
C GLU A 364 -29.11 2.11 -7.30
N LEU A 365 -28.51 1.05 -7.84
CA LEU A 365 -28.13 -0.17 -7.11
C LEU A 365 -26.62 -0.31 -6.91
N MET A 366 -25.81 0.58 -7.49
CA MET A 366 -24.37 0.66 -7.26
C MET A 366 -24.07 1.50 -6.02
N ILE A 367 -22.92 1.29 -5.39
CA ILE A 367 -22.39 2.26 -4.42
C ILE A 367 -21.53 3.24 -5.21
N THR A 368 -22.00 4.48 -5.30
CA THR A 368 -21.37 5.59 -6.03
C THR A 368 -20.82 6.63 -5.05
N PRO A 369 -19.93 7.54 -5.48
CA PRO A 369 -19.41 8.58 -4.60
C PRO A 369 -20.53 9.39 -3.92
N SER A 370 -20.38 9.66 -2.61
CA SER A 370 -21.41 10.34 -1.83
C SER A 370 -21.55 11.83 -2.12
N GLU A 371 -20.58 12.41 -2.81
CA GLU A 371 -20.52 13.84 -3.16
C GLU A 371 -20.68 14.08 -4.65
N ASN A 372 -21.02 15.31 -5.02
CA ASN A 372 -21.31 15.67 -6.40
C ASN A 372 -20.00 15.81 -7.19
N LEU A 373 -19.74 14.93 -8.17
CA LEU A 373 -18.49 14.87 -8.95
C LEU A 373 -18.00 16.22 -9.50
N ASP A 374 -18.92 17.18 -9.72
CA ASP A 374 -18.62 18.52 -10.20
C ASP A 374 -17.54 19.26 -9.36
N SER A 375 -17.44 19.00 -8.04
CA SER A 375 -16.36 19.57 -7.21
C SER A 375 -15.09 18.70 -7.17
N TYR A 376 -15.22 17.41 -7.47
CA TYR A 376 -14.11 16.45 -7.45
C TYR A 376 -13.16 16.65 -8.64
N LEU A 377 -13.69 17.11 -9.78
CA LEU A 377 -12.91 17.47 -10.97
C LEU A 377 -12.07 18.75 -10.81
N GLU A 378 -12.29 19.53 -9.75
CA GLU A 378 -11.45 20.71 -9.43
C GLU A 378 -10.31 20.38 -8.46
N LEU A 379 -10.28 19.18 -7.87
CA LEU A 379 -9.19 18.73 -7.00
C LEU A 379 -7.99 18.21 -7.84
N PRO A 380 -6.75 18.39 -7.37
CA PRO A 380 -5.57 17.73 -7.90
C PRO A 380 -5.78 16.22 -8.08
N GLU A 381 -5.09 15.63 -9.06
CA GLU A 381 -5.24 14.21 -9.38
C GLU A 381 -4.76 13.30 -8.22
N SER A 382 -3.82 13.77 -7.41
CA SER A 382 -3.38 13.14 -6.16
C SER A 382 -4.39 13.22 -5.02
N GLU A 383 -5.35 14.16 -5.04
CA GLU A 383 -6.42 14.27 -4.03
C GLU A 383 -7.63 13.38 -4.37
N ARG A 384 -7.54 12.55 -5.43
CA ARG A 384 -8.62 11.64 -5.87
C ARG A 384 -8.60 10.27 -5.18
N LEU A 385 -8.41 10.23 -3.86
CA LEU A 385 -8.26 9.02 -3.04
C LEU A 385 -9.56 8.19 -2.86
N ASP A 386 -10.44 8.18 -3.86
CA ASP A 386 -11.78 7.58 -3.83
C ASP A 386 -12.62 7.94 -2.58
N CYS A 387 -12.28 9.04 -1.88
CA CYS A 387 -12.86 9.41 -0.58
C CYS A 387 -14.40 9.35 -0.57
N GLY A 388 -15.04 9.85 -1.63
CA GLY A 388 -16.50 9.83 -1.77
C GLY A 388 -17.08 8.41 -1.89
N THR A 389 -16.35 7.48 -2.51
CA THR A 389 -16.69 6.06 -2.65
C THR A 389 -16.50 5.35 -1.32
N ILE A 390 -15.35 5.56 -0.66
CA ILE A 390 -15.05 5.02 0.67
C ILE A 390 -16.10 5.45 1.69
N ASN A 391 -16.42 6.74 1.75
CA ASN A 391 -17.47 7.28 2.62
C ASN A 391 -18.86 6.72 2.30
N ALA A 392 -19.15 6.41 1.03
CA ALA A 392 -20.39 5.73 0.64
C ALA A 392 -20.43 4.26 1.10
N VAL A 393 -19.31 3.52 1.02
CA VAL A 393 -19.19 2.14 1.55
C VAL A 393 -19.30 2.13 3.08
N ILE A 394 -18.55 2.98 3.79
CA ILE A 394 -18.62 3.15 5.26
C ILE A 394 -20.07 3.37 5.69
N LYS A 395 -20.76 4.32 5.04
CA LYS A 395 -22.16 4.64 5.31
C LYS A 395 -23.12 3.50 5.02
N GLU A 396 -22.81 2.62 4.06
CA GLU A 396 -23.61 1.44 3.75
C GLU A 396 -23.43 0.34 4.79
N ILE A 397 -22.19 -0.03 5.10
CA ILE A 397 -21.89 -1.14 6.04
C ILE A 397 -22.13 -0.76 7.51
N SER A 398 -22.15 0.54 7.84
CA SER A 398 -22.52 1.04 9.18
C SER A 398 -24.03 1.05 9.46
N LYS A 399 -24.88 0.65 8.50
CA LYS A 399 -26.34 0.59 8.68
C LYS A 399 -26.75 -0.54 9.63
N SER A 400 -27.93 -0.42 10.22
CA SER A 400 -28.55 -1.54 10.93
C SER A 400 -28.80 -2.71 9.96
N GLU A 401 -28.80 -3.95 10.46
CA GLU A 401 -29.04 -5.14 9.64
C GLU A 401 -30.39 -5.09 8.87
N SER A 402 -31.38 -4.34 9.36
CA SER A 402 -32.66 -4.13 8.68
C SER A 402 -32.66 -3.04 7.61
N ASP A 403 -31.70 -2.10 7.65
CA ASP A 403 -31.59 -0.96 6.73
C ASP A 403 -30.49 -1.15 5.67
N MET A 404 -29.52 -2.03 5.95
CA MET A 404 -28.43 -2.38 5.04
C MET A 404 -28.93 -3.16 3.83
N THR A 405 -28.47 -2.77 2.64
CA THR A 405 -28.76 -3.50 1.40
C THR A 405 -28.12 -4.90 1.42
N PRO A 406 -28.66 -5.87 0.66
CA PRO A 406 -28.01 -7.17 0.51
C PRO A 406 -26.58 -7.09 -0.02
N TYR A 407 -26.25 -6.09 -0.85
CA TYR A 407 -24.87 -5.85 -1.28
C TYR A 407 -23.98 -5.33 -0.14
N GLY A 408 -24.46 -4.38 0.67
CA GLY A 408 -23.76 -3.94 1.88
C GLY A 408 -23.44 -5.10 2.84
N LYS A 409 -24.39 -6.04 3.02
CA LYS A 409 -24.17 -7.26 3.82
C LYS A 409 -23.11 -8.18 3.21
N TYR A 410 -23.14 -8.35 1.89
CA TYR A 410 -22.10 -9.10 1.17
C TYR A 410 -20.71 -8.46 1.32
N LEU A 411 -20.60 -7.14 1.20
CA LEU A 411 -19.35 -6.40 1.38
C LEU A 411 -18.80 -6.50 2.82
N LEU A 412 -19.67 -6.33 3.83
CA LEU A 412 -19.29 -6.50 5.23
C LEU A 412 -18.85 -7.94 5.57
N SER A 413 -19.31 -8.93 4.81
CA SER A 413 -18.92 -10.34 4.96
C SER A 413 -17.62 -10.76 4.25
N GLN A 414 -16.99 -9.86 3.48
CA GLN A 414 -15.72 -10.18 2.81
C GLN A 414 -14.58 -10.37 3.82
N PRO A 415 -13.54 -11.16 3.47
CA PRO A 415 -12.31 -11.23 4.27
C PRO A 415 -11.70 -9.84 4.49
N ARG A 416 -11.02 -9.65 5.62
CA ARG A 416 -10.23 -8.45 5.98
C ARG A 416 -8.75 -8.72 5.74
N ALA A 417 -7.95 -7.66 5.62
CA ALA A 417 -6.48 -7.72 5.67
C ALA A 417 -5.85 -8.74 4.69
N TYR A 418 -6.36 -8.83 3.46
CA TYR A 418 -5.83 -9.76 2.44
C TYR A 418 -4.87 -9.11 1.43
N THR A 419 -4.79 -7.77 1.41
CA THR A 419 -3.82 -6.97 0.63
C THR A 419 -2.69 -6.46 1.52
N VAL A 420 -1.49 -6.27 0.95
CA VAL A 420 -0.26 -6.05 1.73
C VAL A 420 -0.31 -4.80 2.61
N GLY A 421 -0.85 -3.68 2.10
CA GLY A 421 -1.01 -2.43 2.88
C GLY A 421 -2.00 -2.52 4.06
N PHE A 422 -2.66 -3.66 4.24
CA PHE A 422 -3.60 -3.94 5.33
C PHE A 422 -3.16 -5.15 6.18
N TRP A 423 -1.97 -5.70 5.94
CA TRP A 423 -1.38 -6.78 6.74
C TRP A 423 -0.86 -6.26 8.09
N SER A 424 -0.58 -7.18 9.01
CA SER A 424 0.18 -6.90 10.25
C SER A 424 1.51 -6.18 9.99
N GLU A 425 1.98 -5.38 10.94
CA GLU A 425 3.30 -4.72 10.87
C GLU A 425 4.42 -5.75 10.62
N GLU A 426 4.34 -6.92 11.26
CA GLU A 426 5.28 -8.02 11.10
C GLU A 426 5.21 -8.64 9.70
N GLY A 427 4.02 -8.77 9.12
CA GLY A 427 3.80 -9.24 7.75
C GLY A 427 4.34 -8.28 6.71
N GLN A 428 4.02 -6.98 6.83
CA GLN A 428 4.56 -5.93 5.96
C GLN A 428 6.08 -5.87 6.04
N LYS A 429 6.66 -5.92 7.24
CA LYS A 429 8.11 -5.93 7.45
C LYS A 429 8.80 -7.14 6.82
N LEU A 430 8.18 -8.34 6.92
CA LEU A 430 8.72 -9.54 6.28
C LEU A 430 8.64 -9.47 4.75
N PHE A 431 7.57 -8.86 4.22
CA PHE A 431 7.44 -8.55 2.80
C PHE A 431 8.53 -7.57 2.33
N TRP A 432 8.82 -6.51 3.09
CA TRP A 432 9.89 -5.56 2.76
C TRP A 432 11.29 -6.17 2.81
N GLU A 433 11.57 -7.06 3.77
CA GLU A 433 12.82 -7.83 3.77
C GLU A 433 12.94 -8.73 2.51
N MET A 434 11.81 -9.29 2.05
CA MET A 434 11.76 -10.09 0.83
C MET A 434 12.03 -9.24 -0.42
N THR A 435 11.39 -8.09 -0.59
CA THR A 435 11.60 -7.21 -1.75
C THR A 435 12.88 -6.38 -1.67
N ALA A 436 13.57 -6.38 -0.51
CA ALA A 436 14.70 -5.54 -0.18
C ALA A 436 14.38 -4.05 -0.32
N ASP A 437 13.42 -3.61 0.48
CA ASP A 437 13.02 -2.20 0.64
C ASP A 437 12.74 -1.53 -0.72
N GLU A 438 11.66 -1.99 -1.36
CA GLU A 438 11.17 -1.56 -2.70
C GLU A 438 12.08 -1.86 -3.91
N LYS A 439 13.25 -2.48 -3.71
CA LYS A 439 14.18 -2.73 -4.84
C LYS A 439 13.63 -3.74 -5.85
N LEU A 440 12.97 -4.79 -5.38
CA LEU A 440 12.14 -5.67 -6.21
C LEU A 440 10.69 -5.19 -6.17
N PRO A 441 9.92 -5.39 -7.25
CA PRO A 441 8.54 -4.96 -7.30
C PRO A 441 7.66 -5.80 -6.33
N PRO A 442 6.46 -5.32 -5.95
CA PRO A 442 5.94 -3.98 -6.26
C PRO A 442 6.80 -2.92 -5.59
N ILE A 443 7.13 -1.89 -6.35
CA ILE A 443 7.75 -0.68 -5.84
C ILE A 443 6.56 0.16 -5.36
N TRP A 444 6.67 0.89 -4.24
CA TRP A 444 5.57 1.64 -3.63
C TRP A 444 4.43 0.73 -3.15
N ILE A 445 4.37 0.46 -1.84
CA ILE A 445 3.05 0.30 -1.21
C ILE A 445 2.50 1.74 -1.14
N GLU A 446 1.34 1.98 -1.75
CA GLU A 446 0.59 3.20 -1.43
C GLU A 446 0.31 3.18 0.07
N ASP A 447 0.72 4.22 0.80
CA ASP A 447 0.34 4.45 2.20
C ASP A 447 -1.13 4.88 2.28
N LEU A 448 -2.00 4.12 1.61
CA LEU A 448 -3.40 4.41 1.30
C LEU A 448 -4.23 4.69 2.55
N LEU A 449 -3.83 4.14 3.70
CA LEU A 449 -4.45 4.45 4.99
C LEU A 449 -4.00 5.81 5.53
N GLU A 450 -2.71 6.15 5.49
CA GLU A 450 -2.21 7.47 5.90
C GLU A 450 -2.73 8.57 4.97
N GLU A 451 -2.72 8.33 3.65
CA GLU A 451 -3.31 9.24 2.66
C GLU A 451 -4.84 9.39 2.87
N TRP A 452 -5.58 8.30 3.11
CA TRP A 452 -7.01 8.41 3.41
C TRP A 452 -7.29 9.10 4.76
N GLU A 453 -6.47 8.91 5.78
CA GLU A 453 -6.55 9.65 7.04
C GLU A 453 -6.28 11.14 6.85
N GLU A 454 -5.21 11.51 6.14
CA GLU A 454 -4.81 12.91 5.91
C GLU A 454 -5.79 13.65 5.00
N TYR A 455 -6.17 13.07 3.86
CA TYR A 455 -6.91 13.77 2.79
C TYR A 455 -8.42 13.52 2.80
N CYS A 456 -8.91 12.42 3.40
CA CYS A 456 -10.34 12.09 3.43
C CYS A 456 -11.01 12.26 4.81
N ASP A 457 -10.32 12.85 5.80
CA ASP A 457 -10.73 12.86 7.23
C ASP A 457 -11.00 11.42 7.76
N GLY A 458 -10.11 10.48 7.43
CA GLY A 458 -10.22 9.06 7.79
C GLY A 458 -10.12 8.79 9.30
N ASP A 459 -10.49 7.56 9.67
CA ASP A 459 -10.49 7.03 11.05
C ASP A 459 -9.96 5.59 11.01
N GLY A 460 -8.64 5.42 10.94
CA GLY A 460 -7.98 4.11 10.87
C GLY A 460 -8.04 3.29 12.17
N GLU A 461 -8.43 3.91 13.28
CA GLU A 461 -8.75 3.22 14.55
C GLU A 461 -10.08 2.45 14.49
N ASN A 462 -10.82 2.57 13.37
CA ASN A 462 -12.10 1.91 13.15
C ASN A 462 -11.99 0.81 12.09
N ASP A 463 -11.93 -0.45 12.54
CA ASP A 463 -11.81 -1.64 11.70
C ASP A 463 -12.78 -1.67 10.50
N ASP A 464 -14.01 -1.19 10.66
CA ASP A 464 -15.01 -1.17 9.58
C ASP A 464 -14.71 -0.09 8.53
N HIS A 465 -14.10 1.03 8.93
CA HIS A 465 -13.65 2.05 7.98
C HIS A 465 -12.41 1.58 7.21
N VAL A 466 -11.42 1.00 7.90
CA VAL A 466 -10.25 0.36 7.27
C VAL A 466 -10.68 -0.72 6.28
N HIS A 467 -11.65 -1.56 6.65
CA HIS A 467 -12.25 -2.54 5.74
C HIS A 467 -12.92 -1.90 4.52
N ALA A 468 -13.58 -0.75 4.68
CA ALA A 468 -14.17 -0.01 3.56
C ALA A 468 -13.11 0.55 2.59
N VAL A 469 -11.98 1.08 3.07
CA VAL A 469 -10.86 1.53 2.22
C VAL A 469 -10.35 0.36 1.37
N MET A 470 -10.05 -0.76 2.01
CA MET A 470 -9.61 -2.00 1.35
C MET A 470 -10.64 -2.49 0.33
N LEU A 471 -11.93 -2.52 0.67
CA LEU A 471 -13.01 -2.94 -0.23
C LEU A 471 -13.12 -2.05 -1.48
N VAL A 472 -12.93 -0.74 -1.35
CA VAL A 472 -12.91 0.16 -2.51
C VAL A 472 -11.71 -0.17 -3.39
N LYS A 473 -10.50 -0.18 -2.82
CA LYS A 473 -9.26 -0.45 -3.56
C LYS A 473 -9.26 -1.78 -4.32
N THR A 474 -9.86 -2.81 -3.73
CA THR A 474 -9.86 -4.19 -4.23
C THR A 474 -11.05 -4.54 -5.14
N ARG A 475 -12.15 -3.77 -5.14
CA ARG A 475 -13.42 -4.17 -5.79
C ARG A 475 -14.11 -3.08 -6.61
N ALA A 476 -13.69 -1.83 -6.52
CA ALA A 476 -14.31 -0.75 -7.27
C ALA A 476 -13.83 -0.74 -8.73
N ASP A 477 -14.74 -0.50 -9.68
CA ASP A 477 -14.39 -0.14 -11.05
C ASP A 477 -14.15 1.37 -11.10
N TYR A 478 -12.90 1.75 -10.86
CA TYR A 478 -12.52 3.13 -10.51
C TYR A 478 -13.34 3.56 -9.27
N GLN A 479 -14.21 4.56 -9.40
CA GLN A 479 -14.99 5.14 -8.29
C GLN A 479 -16.34 4.45 -8.01
N TYR A 480 -16.61 3.26 -8.56
CA TYR A 480 -17.92 2.59 -8.44
C TYR A 480 -17.81 1.16 -7.91
N LEU A 481 -18.49 0.83 -6.80
CA LEU A 481 -18.68 -0.56 -6.42
C LEU A 481 -19.95 -1.10 -7.08
N VAL A 482 -19.74 -1.97 -8.06
CA VAL A 482 -20.81 -2.53 -8.90
C VAL A 482 -21.11 -3.97 -8.47
N PRO A 483 -22.27 -4.21 -7.81
CA PRO A 483 -22.62 -5.55 -7.37
C PRO A 483 -22.73 -6.52 -8.55
N PHE A 484 -22.40 -7.79 -8.31
CA PHE A 484 -22.32 -8.87 -9.31
C PHE A 484 -21.13 -8.74 -10.28
N TYR A 485 -20.81 -7.55 -10.79
CA TYR A 485 -19.60 -7.37 -11.60
C TYR A 485 -18.32 -7.60 -10.78
N ASP A 486 -18.27 -7.09 -9.56
CA ASP A 486 -17.14 -7.22 -8.63
C ASP A 486 -16.84 -8.68 -8.20
N MET A 487 -17.64 -9.65 -8.69
CA MET A 487 -17.48 -11.08 -8.47
C MET A 487 -16.87 -11.82 -9.68
N MET A 488 -16.57 -11.12 -10.78
CA MET A 488 -15.84 -11.67 -11.93
C MET A 488 -14.35 -11.70 -11.61
N ASN A 489 -13.74 -12.88 -11.65
CA ASN A 489 -12.31 -13.00 -11.38
C ASN A 489 -11.47 -12.43 -12.52
N HIS A 490 -10.25 -12.04 -12.15
CA HIS A 490 -9.20 -11.61 -13.08
C HIS A 490 -8.56 -12.79 -13.81
N ASN A 491 -8.42 -12.71 -15.14
CA ASN A 491 -7.41 -13.47 -15.88
C ASN A 491 -7.09 -12.85 -17.26
N ASN A 492 -5.85 -12.42 -17.46
CA ASN A 492 -5.38 -11.79 -18.71
C ASN A 492 -5.45 -12.67 -19.98
N GLY A 493 -5.31 -13.99 -19.86
CA GLY A 493 -5.33 -14.92 -21.01
C GLY A 493 -6.72 -15.48 -21.30
N LYS A 494 -7.55 -15.60 -20.26
CA LYS A 494 -8.87 -16.22 -20.30
C LYS A 494 -10.01 -15.20 -20.42
N THR A 495 -9.73 -13.89 -20.27
CA THR A 495 -10.69 -12.77 -20.42
C THR A 495 -11.71 -13.02 -21.54
N ASN A 496 -12.99 -13.03 -21.18
CA ASN A 496 -14.11 -13.42 -22.06
C ASN A 496 -15.36 -12.53 -21.92
N VAL A 497 -15.28 -11.47 -21.10
CA VAL A 497 -16.25 -10.39 -21.04
C VAL A 497 -15.62 -9.04 -21.42
N ALA A 498 -16.45 -8.01 -21.61
CA ALA A 498 -16.05 -6.62 -21.76
C ALA A 498 -17.22 -5.69 -21.42
N HIS A 499 -16.91 -4.45 -21.04
CA HIS A 499 -17.90 -3.38 -20.95
C HIS A 499 -18.47 -3.05 -22.32
N LYS A 500 -19.80 -2.90 -22.40
CA LYS A 500 -20.49 -2.51 -23.64
C LYS A 500 -20.41 -1.02 -23.93
N TYR A 501 -20.34 -0.22 -22.88
CA TYR A 501 -20.19 1.23 -22.89
C TYR A 501 -18.88 1.59 -22.21
N ASP A 502 -18.28 2.70 -22.63
CA ASP A 502 -17.09 3.24 -21.97
C ASP A 502 -17.53 4.40 -21.08
N PRO A 503 -17.72 4.18 -19.77
CA PRO A 503 -18.26 5.21 -18.87
C PRO A 503 -17.33 6.42 -18.75
N TYR A 504 -16.06 6.30 -19.17
CA TYR A 504 -15.06 7.37 -19.14
C TYR A 504 -15.02 8.20 -20.44
N LYS A 505 -15.60 7.69 -21.55
CA LYS A 505 -15.73 8.44 -22.82
C LYS A 505 -17.04 9.25 -22.94
N GLY A 506 -17.74 9.47 -21.82
CA GLY A 506 -18.91 10.34 -21.73
C GLY A 506 -20.24 9.66 -22.05
N ASP A 507 -20.27 8.33 -22.11
CA ASP A 507 -21.54 7.60 -22.06
C ASP A 507 -22.19 7.79 -20.68
N PRO A 508 -23.48 8.19 -20.62
CA PRO A 508 -24.15 8.48 -19.37
C PRO A 508 -24.50 7.18 -18.63
N ILE A 509 -23.55 6.68 -17.84
CA ILE A 509 -23.70 5.52 -16.95
C ILE A 509 -24.90 5.67 -15.98
N ASP A 510 -25.25 6.91 -15.63
CA ASP A 510 -26.48 7.27 -14.89
C ASP A 510 -27.79 6.90 -15.61
N LYS A 511 -27.73 6.60 -16.93
CA LYS A 511 -28.88 6.31 -17.81
C LYS A 511 -28.80 4.96 -18.49
N THR A 512 -27.60 4.47 -18.82
CA THR A 512 -27.40 3.14 -19.39
C THR A 512 -27.31 2.06 -18.33
N GLY A 513 -26.97 2.43 -17.09
CA GLY A 513 -26.47 1.49 -16.11
C GLY A 513 -25.10 0.93 -16.53
N TYR A 514 -24.62 -0.01 -15.74
CA TYR A 514 -23.37 -0.71 -15.94
C TYR A 514 -23.61 -2.02 -16.71
N GLU A 515 -23.29 -2.07 -18.00
CA GLU A 515 -23.56 -3.23 -18.86
C GLU A 515 -22.28 -3.97 -19.30
N ILE A 516 -22.22 -5.26 -18.95
CA ILE A 516 -21.19 -6.19 -19.37
C ILE A 516 -21.76 -7.15 -20.42
N VAL A 517 -20.99 -7.41 -21.47
CA VAL A 517 -21.29 -8.38 -22.54
C VAL A 517 -20.14 -9.39 -22.66
N THR A 518 -20.41 -10.56 -23.18
CA THR A 518 -19.35 -11.53 -23.53
C THR A 518 -18.56 -11.05 -24.75
N SER A 519 -17.23 -10.99 -24.65
CA SER A 519 -16.33 -10.55 -25.73
C SER A 519 -15.92 -11.67 -26.70
N LYS A 520 -16.22 -12.93 -26.36
CA LYS A 520 -16.12 -14.13 -27.20
C LYS A 520 -17.14 -15.17 -26.70
N PRO A 521 -17.47 -16.23 -27.46
CA PRO A 521 -18.36 -17.29 -26.97
C PRO A 521 -17.81 -17.96 -25.71
N ILE A 522 -18.69 -18.32 -24.78
CA ILE A 522 -18.35 -19.00 -23.52
C ILE A 522 -19.12 -20.32 -23.46
N LEU A 523 -18.45 -21.42 -23.14
CA LEU A 523 -19.06 -22.75 -23.07
C LEU A 523 -19.68 -23.03 -21.69
N ALA A 524 -20.70 -23.88 -21.66
CA ALA A 524 -21.27 -24.37 -20.40
C ALA A 524 -20.19 -25.03 -19.52
N GLY A 525 -20.07 -24.55 -18.28
CA GLY A 525 -19.05 -24.96 -17.31
C GLY A 525 -17.85 -24.02 -17.20
N GLU A 526 -17.61 -23.14 -18.19
CA GLU A 526 -16.52 -22.16 -18.15
C GLU A 526 -16.82 -20.99 -17.20
N GLU A 527 -15.76 -20.36 -16.71
CA GLU A 527 -15.81 -19.17 -15.85
C GLU A 527 -15.79 -17.90 -16.71
N LEU A 528 -16.45 -16.84 -16.23
CA LEU A 528 -16.39 -15.50 -16.78
C LEU A 528 -15.22 -14.75 -16.16
N PHE A 529 -14.23 -14.42 -16.98
CA PHE A 529 -13.04 -13.68 -16.59
C PHE A 529 -13.06 -12.27 -17.18
N ASN A 530 -12.79 -11.29 -16.33
CA ASN A 530 -12.38 -9.96 -16.75
C ASN A 530 -10.84 -9.86 -16.69
N SER A 531 -10.26 -8.77 -17.16
CA SER A 531 -8.92 -8.34 -16.76
C SER A 531 -9.02 -7.01 -16.00
N TYR A 532 -8.07 -6.73 -15.11
CA TYR A 532 -8.06 -5.50 -14.30
C TYR A 532 -7.01 -4.49 -14.81
N ASN A 533 -5.98 -4.96 -15.51
CA ASN A 533 -4.88 -4.17 -16.11
C ASN A 533 -4.83 -4.24 -17.66
N HIS A 534 -5.41 -5.27 -18.28
CA HIS A 534 -5.46 -5.48 -19.74
C HIS A 534 -6.89 -5.39 -20.34
N CYS A 535 -7.86 -4.84 -19.62
CA CYS A 535 -9.21 -4.63 -20.13
C CYS A 535 -9.29 -3.52 -21.19
N SER A 536 -10.37 -3.51 -21.99
CA SER A 536 -10.51 -2.58 -23.12
C SER A 536 -10.60 -1.10 -22.74
N ILE A 537 -10.95 -0.78 -21.49
CA ILE A 537 -11.14 0.59 -20.99
C ILE A 537 -10.05 1.05 -20.02
N CYS A 538 -9.39 0.14 -19.29
CA CYS A 538 -8.32 0.42 -18.32
C CYS A 538 -6.94 0.56 -18.98
N GLN A 539 -6.89 1.24 -20.13
CA GLN A 539 -5.68 1.40 -20.95
C GLN A 539 -4.55 2.14 -20.23
N HIS A 540 -4.89 2.92 -19.18
CA HIS A 540 -3.93 3.64 -18.36
C HIS A 540 -3.05 2.71 -17.50
N TYR A 541 -3.51 1.51 -17.14
CA TYR A 541 -2.72 0.54 -16.35
C TYR A 541 -1.75 -0.29 -17.19
N TYR A 542 -2.01 -0.45 -18.50
CA TYR A 542 -1.36 -1.46 -19.34
C TYR A 542 0.18 -1.43 -19.29
N ASP A 543 0.77 -0.25 -19.27
CA ASP A 543 2.22 -0.10 -19.43
C ASP A 543 3.04 -0.34 -18.16
N TRP A 544 2.44 -0.14 -16.98
CA TRP A 544 3.13 -0.09 -15.68
C TRP A 544 2.50 -0.95 -14.57
N PHE A 545 1.36 -1.62 -14.83
CA PHE A 545 0.66 -2.45 -13.86
C PHE A 545 0.75 -3.94 -14.25
N GLY A 546 1.43 -4.74 -13.46
CA GLY A 546 1.62 -6.18 -13.67
C GLY A 546 1.28 -7.03 -12.45
N THR A 547 1.83 -8.24 -12.41
CA THR A 547 1.67 -9.20 -11.31
C THR A 547 2.05 -8.64 -9.94
N PRO A 548 3.10 -7.81 -9.79
CA PRO A 548 3.44 -7.19 -8.50
C PRO A 548 2.37 -6.22 -8.00
N GLU A 549 1.88 -5.34 -8.86
CA GLU A 549 0.86 -4.34 -8.54
C GLU A 549 -0.50 -5.03 -8.31
N MET A 550 -0.79 -6.10 -9.05
CA MET A 550 -1.95 -6.96 -8.82
C MET A 550 -1.91 -7.63 -7.44
N PHE A 551 -0.74 -8.13 -7.00
CA PHE A 551 -0.56 -8.69 -5.67
C PHE A 551 -0.77 -7.65 -4.57
N LEU A 552 -0.22 -6.45 -4.75
CA LEU A 552 -0.39 -5.35 -3.80
C LEU A 552 -1.85 -4.88 -3.70
N HIS A 553 -2.47 -4.55 -4.84
CA HIS A 553 -3.78 -3.89 -4.89
C HIS A 553 -4.95 -4.86 -4.65
N PHE A 554 -4.81 -6.14 -5.03
CA PHE A 554 -5.90 -7.13 -4.99
C PHE A 554 -5.59 -8.37 -4.12
N GLY A 555 -4.37 -8.52 -3.62
CA GLY A 555 -4.02 -9.57 -2.64
C GLY A 555 -3.84 -10.97 -3.23
N PHE A 556 -3.66 -11.08 -4.55
CA PHE A 556 -3.43 -12.35 -5.24
C PHE A 556 -2.38 -12.25 -6.33
N VAL A 557 -1.72 -13.37 -6.63
CA VAL A 557 -0.78 -13.49 -7.73
C VAL A 557 -1.52 -13.86 -9.01
N GLU A 558 -1.30 -13.12 -10.10
CA GLU A 558 -1.88 -13.45 -11.42
C GLU A 558 -1.51 -14.89 -11.84
N GLY A 559 -2.48 -15.66 -12.34
CA GLY A 559 -2.19 -16.82 -13.17
C GLY A 559 -1.70 -16.38 -14.56
N TYR A 560 -0.99 -17.24 -15.29
CA TYR A 560 -0.47 -16.86 -16.61
C TYR A 560 -1.57 -16.41 -17.59
N PRO A 561 -1.31 -15.39 -18.43
CA PRO A 561 -0.06 -14.65 -18.55
C PRO A 561 0.15 -13.62 -17.42
N GLN A 562 1.38 -13.56 -16.92
CA GLN A 562 1.86 -12.67 -15.86
C GLN A 562 2.73 -11.57 -16.45
N ARG A 563 2.59 -10.32 -16.00
CA ARG A 563 3.43 -9.18 -16.43
C ARG A 563 4.42 -8.77 -15.34
N TRP A 564 5.69 -8.62 -15.68
CA TRP A 564 6.74 -8.23 -14.75
C TRP A 564 7.55 -7.03 -15.24
N LEU A 565 7.64 -5.98 -14.42
CA LEU A 565 8.51 -4.81 -14.60
C LEU A 565 9.58 -4.79 -13.49
N PHE A 566 10.82 -4.52 -13.89
CA PHE A 566 11.96 -4.35 -12.98
C PHE A 566 12.71 -3.06 -13.35
N ASP A 567 12.25 -1.94 -12.82
CA ASP A 567 12.73 -0.59 -13.19
C ASP A 567 14.23 -0.41 -12.98
N PHE A 568 14.75 -0.87 -11.86
CA PHE A 568 16.19 -0.84 -11.54
C PHE A 568 17.06 -1.58 -12.57
N ALA A 569 16.51 -2.58 -13.24
CA ALA A 569 17.19 -3.40 -14.24
C ALA A 569 16.86 -2.95 -15.68
N ARG A 570 15.85 -2.09 -15.87
CA ARG A 570 15.18 -1.78 -17.15
C ARG A 570 14.80 -3.03 -17.93
N VAL A 571 14.12 -3.95 -17.25
CA VAL A 571 13.63 -5.20 -17.82
C VAL A 571 12.11 -5.26 -17.66
N LYS A 572 11.39 -5.48 -18.76
CA LYS A 572 9.93 -5.66 -18.81
C LYS A 572 9.62 -6.87 -19.70
N PHE A 573 8.89 -7.85 -19.17
CA PHE A 573 8.48 -9.05 -19.91
C PHE A 573 7.16 -9.61 -19.40
N ASP A 574 6.48 -10.34 -20.29
CA ASP A 574 5.36 -11.20 -19.94
C ASP A 574 5.84 -12.66 -19.86
N LEU A 575 5.30 -13.42 -18.91
CA LEU A 575 5.39 -14.88 -18.88
C LEU A 575 4.06 -15.45 -19.34
N ASP A 576 4.09 -16.43 -20.25
CA ASP A 576 2.89 -17.09 -20.74
C ASP A 576 3.13 -18.60 -20.91
N TRP A 577 2.04 -19.37 -21.00
CA TRP A 577 2.13 -20.75 -21.44
C TRP A 577 2.55 -20.81 -22.90
N LYS A 578 3.46 -21.74 -23.22
CA LYS A 578 3.89 -21.98 -24.58
C LYS A 578 2.70 -22.36 -25.46
N ASP A 579 2.58 -21.67 -26.58
CA ASP A 579 1.45 -21.80 -27.52
C ASP A 579 0.07 -21.60 -26.87
N GLY A 580 0.01 -20.99 -25.66
CA GLY A 580 -1.20 -20.84 -24.83
C GLY A 580 -1.67 -22.12 -24.14
N ASP A 581 -0.89 -23.21 -24.17
CA ASP A 581 -1.29 -24.52 -23.65
C ASP A 581 -0.71 -24.82 -22.25
N GLU A 582 -1.49 -24.49 -21.23
CA GLU A 582 -1.29 -24.84 -19.82
C GLU A 582 -0.99 -26.33 -19.59
N GLY A 583 -1.51 -27.21 -20.45
CA GLY A 583 -1.27 -28.66 -20.38
C GLY A 583 0.17 -29.09 -20.74
N THR A 584 0.96 -28.21 -21.35
CA THR A 584 2.38 -28.47 -21.62
C THR A 584 3.27 -28.29 -20.37
N GLY A 585 2.87 -27.40 -19.46
CA GLY A 585 3.72 -26.93 -18.37
C GLY A 585 4.98 -26.16 -18.81
N GLU A 586 5.13 -25.81 -20.09
CA GLU A 586 6.28 -25.05 -20.59
C GLU A 586 5.95 -23.55 -20.59
N VAL A 587 6.66 -22.77 -19.80
CA VAL A 587 6.51 -21.30 -19.72
C VAL A 587 7.48 -20.63 -20.70
N VAL A 588 7.03 -19.61 -21.41
CA VAL A 588 7.82 -18.78 -22.31
C VAL A 588 7.95 -17.34 -21.81
N VAL A 589 9.11 -16.72 -22.04
CA VAL A 589 9.37 -15.32 -21.69
C VAL A 589 9.26 -14.45 -22.93
N ASN A 590 8.32 -13.52 -22.90
CA ASN A 590 8.07 -12.55 -23.95
C ASN A 590 8.61 -11.18 -23.49
N PHE A 591 9.88 -10.90 -23.79
CA PHE A 591 10.47 -9.59 -23.50
C PHE A 591 9.79 -8.50 -24.33
N LEU A 592 9.13 -7.57 -23.64
CA LEU A 592 8.49 -6.40 -24.23
C LEU A 592 9.54 -5.32 -24.53
N VAL A 593 10.63 -5.30 -23.77
CA VAL A 593 11.81 -4.47 -24.02
C VAL A 593 13.05 -5.37 -24.13
N PRO A 594 13.93 -5.22 -25.14
CA PRO A 594 15.14 -6.03 -25.28
C PRO A 594 15.99 -5.98 -24.01
N PRO A 595 16.27 -7.12 -23.36
CA PRO A 595 17.04 -7.14 -22.12
C PRO A 595 18.48 -6.74 -22.38
N SER A 596 19.06 -5.95 -21.49
CA SER A 596 20.48 -5.57 -21.55
C SER A 596 21.35 -6.53 -20.74
N LYS A 597 22.66 -6.54 -20.98
CA LYS A 597 23.54 -7.36 -20.15
C LYS A 597 23.55 -6.85 -18.70
N LYS A 598 23.64 -5.53 -18.50
CA LYS A 598 23.55 -4.89 -17.16
C LYS A 598 22.26 -5.27 -16.42
N GLY A 599 21.12 -5.27 -17.12
CA GLY A 599 19.82 -5.67 -16.57
C GLY A 599 19.79 -7.13 -16.12
N MET A 600 20.23 -8.07 -16.97
CA MET A 600 20.26 -9.49 -16.60
C MET A 600 21.26 -9.79 -15.46
N ASP A 601 22.43 -9.13 -15.46
CA ASP A 601 23.39 -9.24 -14.35
C ASP A 601 22.81 -8.70 -13.02
N LEU A 602 21.92 -7.70 -13.07
CA LEU A 602 21.18 -7.20 -11.91
C LEU A 602 20.08 -8.17 -11.44
N LEU A 603 19.26 -8.70 -12.35
CA LEU A 603 18.25 -9.72 -12.01
C LEU A 603 18.89 -10.97 -11.38
N LYS A 604 20.08 -11.37 -11.85
CA LYS A 604 20.81 -12.51 -11.28
C LYS A 604 21.22 -12.29 -9.82
N LYS A 605 21.68 -11.08 -9.48
CA LYS A 605 22.03 -10.71 -8.09
C LYS A 605 20.82 -10.81 -7.17
N GLU A 606 19.65 -10.40 -7.64
CA GLU A 606 18.41 -10.48 -6.85
C GLU A 606 17.87 -11.90 -6.71
N LEU A 607 17.94 -12.74 -7.77
CA LEU A 607 17.63 -14.17 -7.64
C LEU A 607 18.54 -14.85 -6.61
N ASP A 608 19.85 -14.53 -6.61
CA ASP A 608 20.81 -15.02 -5.61
C ASP A 608 20.62 -14.42 -4.20
N ARG A 609 19.81 -13.37 -4.05
CA ARG A 609 19.38 -12.83 -2.75
C ARG A 609 18.10 -13.53 -2.28
N LEU A 610 17.09 -13.64 -3.15
CA LEU A 610 15.84 -14.34 -2.87
C LEU A 610 16.08 -15.80 -2.51
N ASP A 611 17.04 -16.49 -3.13
CA ASP A 611 17.40 -17.87 -2.75
C ASP A 611 17.83 -17.97 -1.27
N LYS A 612 18.58 -16.98 -0.76
CA LYS A 612 18.99 -16.90 0.65
C LYS A 612 17.85 -16.50 1.57
N PHE A 613 16.90 -15.67 1.08
CA PHE A 613 15.69 -15.34 1.81
C PHE A 613 14.77 -16.56 1.95
N GLY A 614 14.54 -17.31 0.86
CA GLY A 614 13.74 -18.54 0.85
C GLY A 614 14.28 -19.63 1.78
N GLN A 615 15.59 -19.69 2.01
CA GLN A 615 16.19 -20.57 3.03
C GLN A 615 15.73 -20.26 4.47
N LYS A 616 15.14 -19.08 4.72
CA LYS A 616 14.48 -18.74 6.00
C LYS A 616 13.04 -19.24 6.10
N ARG A 617 12.40 -19.69 5.02
CA ARG A 617 10.99 -20.15 4.99
C ARG A 617 10.68 -21.28 6.00
N GLU A 618 11.68 -22.12 6.32
CA GLU A 618 11.58 -23.17 7.35
C GLU A 618 11.62 -22.62 8.80
N GLN A 619 11.96 -21.35 9.00
CA GLN A 619 12.06 -20.67 10.30
C GLN A 619 10.88 -19.70 10.48
N SER A 620 9.67 -20.18 10.18
CA SER A 620 8.42 -19.40 10.21
C SER A 620 8.31 -18.51 11.46
N ASN A 621 8.11 -17.21 11.27
CA ASN A 621 7.86 -16.31 12.39
C ASN A 621 6.47 -16.64 12.98
N GLU A 622 6.41 -16.98 14.27
CA GLU A 622 5.15 -17.28 14.97
C GLU A 622 4.25 -16.04 15.13
N GLU A 623 4.75 -14.85 14.81
CA GLU A 623 4.05 -13.56 14.92
C GLU A 623 3.23 -13.19 13.67
N VAL A 624 3.57 -13.68 12.48
CA VAL A 624 2.88 -13.32 11.23
C VAL A 624 1.67 -14.24 10.99
N PRO A 625 0.46 -13.70 10.72
CA PRO A 625 -0.73 -14.50 10.40
C PRO A 625 -0.54 -15.50 9.25
N GLU A 626 -1.17 -16.67 9.36
CA GLU A 626 -1.00 -17.78 8.39
C GLU A 626 -1.48 -17.40 6.97
N ASN A 627 -2.51 -16.56 6.84
CA ASN A 627 -2.98 -16.04 5.55
C ASN A 627 -1.96 -15.09 4.91
N GLU A 628 -1.34 -14.20 5.69
CA GLU A 628 -0.31 -13.27 5.21
C GLU A 628 0.94 -14.04 4.78
N LEU A 629 1.39 -15.01 5.59
CA LEU A 629 2.48 -15.92 5.21
C LEU A 629 2.17 -16.70 3.94
N LYS A 630 0.95 -17.22 3.78
CA LYS A 630 0.54 -17.94 2.56
C LYS A 630 0.66 -17.04 1.33
N SER A 631 0.02 -15.86 1.36
CA SER A 631 0.05 -14.90 0.25
C SER A 631 1.47 -14.41 -0.06
N LEU A 632 2.28 -14.11 0.97
CA LEU A 632 3.70 -13.74 0.82
C LEU A 632 4.48 -14.83 0.08
N TRP A 633 4.30 -16.10 0.46
CA TRP A 633 5.04 -17.19 -0.15
C TRP A 633 4.55 -17.53 -1.56
N GLU A 634 3.26 -17.37 -1.86
CA GLU A 634 2.73 -17.47 -3.22
C GLU A 634 3.36 -16.39 -4.13
N TYR A 635 3.49 -15.15 -3.63
CA TYR A 635 4.16 -14.08 -4.37
C TYR A 635 5.67 -14.28 -4.50
N TYR A 636 6.35 -14.73 -3.43
CA TYR A 636 7.76 -15.12 -3.47
C TYR A 636 8.04 -16.17 -4.56
N ASP A 637 7.25 -17.24 -4.58
CA ASP A 637 7.46 -18.35 -5.51
C ASP A 637 7.30 -17.88 -6.97
N ALA A 638 6.30 -17.01 -7.25
CA ALA A 638 6.09 -16.42 -8.57
C ALA A 638 7.20 -15.42 -8.98
N LEU A 639 7.63 -14.52 -8.09
CA LEU A 639 8.71 -13.56 -8.32
C LEU A 639 10.06 -14.28 -8.56
N TYR A 640 10.34 -15.33 -7.79
CA TYR A 640 11.53 -16.18 -7.97
C TYR A 640 11.52 -16.86 -9.34
N ASP A 641 10.39 -17.48 -9.72
CA ASP A 641 10.26 -18.13 -11.02
C ASP A 641 10.32 -17.13 -12.17
N ALA A 642 9.77 -15.92 -12.04
CA ALA A 642 9.85 -14.87 -13.06
C ALA A 642 11.30 -14.46 -13.35
N LEU A 643 12.07 -14.18 -12.29
CA LEU A 643 13.51 -13.89 -12.42
C LEU A 643 14.26 -15.08 -13.03
N ARG A 644 13.95 -16.31 -12.60
CA ARG A 644 14.57 -17.55 -13.10
C ARG A 644 14.29 -17.76 -14.59
N TYR A 645 13.03 -17.70 -15.03
CA TYR A 645 12.66 -17.86 -16.44
C TYR A 645 13.31 -16.79 -17.32
N ALA A 646 13.32 -15.52 -16.89
CA ALA A 646 13.99 -14.45 -17.62
C ALA A 646 15.49 -14.75 -17.81
N LEU A 647 16.18 -15.22 -16.77
CA LEU A 647 17.60 -15.56 -16.79
C LEU A 647 17.93 -16.85 -17.58
N GLU A 648 17.01 -17.80 -17.64
CA GLU A 648 17.12 -19.03 -18.44
C GLU A 648 16.79 -18.82 -19.93
N SER A 649 16.18 -17.67 -20.28
CA SER A 649 15.81 -17.34 -21.64
C SER A 649 17.01 -17.22 -22.60
N ASN A 650 16.81 -17.56 -23.87
CA ASN A 650 17.81 -17.35 -24.93
C ASN A 650 17.67 -15.97 -25.60
N ALA A 651 17.24 -14.94 -24.86
CA ALA A 651 17.03 -13.60 -25.40
C ALA A 651 18.35 -12.98 -25.91
N THR A 652 18.27 -12.21 -27.00
CA THR A 652 19.43 -11.47 -27.51
C THR A 652 19.62 -10.22 -26.67
N LEU A 653 20.78 -10.12 -25.99
CA LEU A 653 21.06 -9.00 -25.11
C LEU A 653 21.46 -7.74 -25.90
N VAL A 654 20.83 -6.60 -25.59
CA VAL A 654 21.07 -5.31 -26.25
C VAL A 654 21.07 -4.20 -25.20
N ASP A 655 22.13 -3.41 -25.13
CA ASP A 655 22.27 -2.35 -24.12
C ASP A 655 21.54 -1.03 -24.49
N ASP A 656 20.89 -0.97 -25.65
CA ASP A 656 20.15 0.18 -26.16
C ASP A 656 19.09 0.70 -25.16
N VAL A 657 18.52 -0.15 -24.30
CA VAL A 657 17.52 0.24 -23.28
C VAL A 657 18.04 1.32 -22.31
N TRP A 658 19.35 1.35 -22.03
CA TRP A 658 19.95 2.38 -21.18
C TRP A 658 19.92 3.76 -21.85
N SER A 659 19.99 3.81 -23.19
CA SER A 659 19.90 5.05 -23.98
C SER A 659 18.47 5.58 -24.15
N MET A 660 17.44 4.82 -23.75
CA MET A 660 16.03 5.20 -23.93
C MET A 660 15.51 6.19 -22.87
N GLY A 661 16.31 6.49 -21.84
CA GLY A 661 15.90 7.34 -20.72
C GLY A 661 14.61 6.83 -20.05
N ASP A 662 13.73 7.75 -19.70
CA ASP A 662 12.41 7.52 -19.10
C ASP A 662 11.34 7.14 -20.15
N GLY A 663 11.74 6.63 -21.32
CA GLY A 663 10.83 6.15 -22.37
C GLY A 663 10.98 4.66 -22.64
N TRP A 664 11.50 3.88 -21.69
CA TRP A 664 11.93 2.51 -21.93
C TRP A 664 10.79 1.48 -21.84
N TRP A 665 9.81 1.62 -20.94
CA TRP A 665 8.65 0.70 -20.79
C TRP A 665 7.47 0.97 -21.75
N VAL A 666 7.36 2.19 -22.33
CA VAL A 666 6.28 2.64 -23.26
C VAL A 666 6.43 2.04 -24.68
N LYS A 667 7.32 1.04 -24.85
CA LYS A 667 7.65 0.45 -26.17
C LYS A 667 6.93 -0.87 -26.46
N ASP A 668 5.88 -1.17 -25.71
CA ASP A 668 4.85 -2.10 -26.17
C ASP A 668 4.32 -1.55 -27.49
N GLY A 669 4.56 -2.27 -28.60
CA GLY A 669 4.46 -1.74 -29.98
C GLY A 669 3.06 -1.35 -30.47
N THR A 670 2.13 -1.18 -29.54
CA THR A 670 0.72 -0.80 -29.66
C THR A 670 0.45 0.67 -29.30
N LEU A 671 1.30 1.30 -28.47
CA LEU A 671 1.16 2.70 -28.09
C LEU A 671 2.18 3.59 -28.81
N LYS A 672 1.82 4.86 -29.03
CA LYS A 672 2.71 5.81 -29.70
C LYS A 672 3.34 6.73 -28.67
N ALA A 673 4.60 7.09 -28.91
CA ALA A 673 5.31 8.12 -28.14
C ALA A 673 4.73 9.55 -28.26
N GLU A 674 3.54 9.70 -28.85
CA GLU A 674 2.75 10.94 -28.92
C GLU A 674 1.92 11.13 -27.63
N ASP A 675 1.66 10.07 -26.86
CA ASP A 675 0.66 10.02 -25.77
C ASP A 675 1.26 10.22 -24.35
N VAL A 676 2.53 10.63 -24.25
CA VAL A 676 3.35 10.75 -23.01
C VAL A 676 2.93 11.86 -22.01
N GLY A 677 1.65 12.24 -21.96
CA GLY A 677 1.15 13.37 -21.16
C GLY A 677 0.97 13.09 -19.66
N GLU A 678 0.72 11.84 -19.28
CA GLU A 678 0.12 11.49 -17.97
C GLU A 678 0.82 10.26 -17.34
N HIS A 679 2.15 10.16 -17.43
CA HIS A 679 2.90 9.01 -16.90
C HIS A 679 3.81 9.42 -15.74
N CYS A 680 3.46 8.95 -14.54
CA CYS A 680 4.26 9.10 -13.34
C CYS A 680 5.46 8.15 -13.37
N VAL A 681 6.66 8.72 -13.53
CA VAL A 681 7.93 7.98 -13.54
C VAL A 681 8.79 8.44 -12.38
N ARG A 682 9.35 7.50 -11.61
CA ARG A 682 10.51 7.79 -10.76
C ARG A 682 11.79 7.60 -11.58
N GLN A 683 12.56 8.66 -11.77
CA GLN A 683 13.90 8.54 -12.34
C GLN A 683 14.77 7.70 -11.40
N TRP A 684 15.17 6.51 -11.84
CA TRP A 684 16.15 5.70 -11.12
C TRP A 684 17.52 6.40 -11.16
N LYS A 685 18.02 6.82 -10.00
CA LYS A 685 19.31 7.52 -9.90
C LYS A 685 20.45 6.56 -10.26
N GLU A 686 21.34 6.98 -11.15
CA GLU A 686 22.69 6.43 -11.17
C GLU A 686 23.46 7.05 -10.00
N ASN A 687 23.63 6.29 -8.91
CA ASN A 687 24.55 6.68 -7.84
C ASN A 687 25.95 6.79 -8.47
N GLY A 688 26.52 7.99 -8.48
CA GLY A 688 27.74 8.35 -9.23
C GLY A 688 29.06 7.76 -8.71
N ASN A 689 29.05 6.53 -8.18
CA ASN A 689 30.19 5.88 -7.52
C ASN A 689 30.44 4.43 -7.98
N ASP A 690 29.97 4.04 -9.18
CA ASP A 690 30.34 2.75 -9.80
C ASP A 690 31.76 2.81 -10.46
N GLU A 691 32.80 2.94 -9.63
CA GLU A 691 34.09 2.25 -9.89
C GLU A 691 34.11 0.95 -9.07
N LEU A 692 33.59 -0.14 -9.66
CA LEU A 692 33.67 -1.52 -9.14
C LEU A 692 33.98 -2.54 -10.25
#